data_AF-N9E6G0-F1
#
_entry.id   AF-N9E6G0-F1
#
_cell.length_a   1.000
_cell.length_b   1.000
_cell.length_c   1.000
_cell.angle_alpha   90.00
_cell.angle_beta   90.00
_cell.angle_gamma   90.00
#
_symmetry.space_group_name_H-M   'P 1'
#
loop_
_entity.id
_entity.type
_entity.pdbx_description
1 polymer ?
#
loop_
_entity_poly.entity_id
_entity_poly.type
_entity_poly.pdbx_seq_one_letter_code
_entity_poly.pdbx_strand_id
1 'polypeptide(L)'
;MPVETNNLVLYKSERLTDTSDGGGKYSGQVVVDGESNNLFPDVSELDRTMGRVSLRKIFAGINNNDTESLMGSTVFISKNPNDPNVSALLFSTESHTDVRTNAANRIENYLAKGGQIAGTPLDTLWQGMKLIQAAMFKTDTESSVGDTIVLIFNEGLSTESEQYIRITKVETRIATMNVNNTQVEYKIATYSINDPLERDFVGLSAAQWYNGAKSPTIIRDTIVADTGKYYASVEIAEDVAVNSFTIQAASIFSQLIPSSQTETPLVDLNALSENIALIAGNSGTITASFTTSVNTSQSLYIGSGVLPGSVSFTLFGQVITDNGGTLRTVSGTQVGTIDYQTGHIVWTNAIGTGSATINITFTPAAAPTQPFESYALPVTANNQGTNWTGILLPIPAPGALSISFMAQGKFYTLKDNGTGRLVGANESIGTGSINYATGSWLLTTGALPDVGTPILLLWGTPITTFARANLSVLPAAIEFDLGHLAIAASSVTVTWLLEGVSKSATSNAQGQFTGDATGTINYALGTGKIIPVKLPQKNAVFSFAFNYGDPKTQTVDDVAPDLSQKLTFNIGTGSAIEPNSVELQIPVSSGVGATTFQTVTLFDVPLNSTTGNLVDRLGNVQGTIKYATGAVEVTPILNVTSWQTIYSPQTYYVSA
;
A
#
# COMPACT_ATOMS: atom_id res chain seq x y z
N MET A 1 15.39 39.26 -61.88
CA MET A 1 16.51 39.46 -60.95
C MET A 1 16.28 38.53 -59.77
N PRO A 2 17.33 37.85 -59.26
CA PRO A 2 17.15 36.91 -58.16
C PRO A 2 16.55 37.61 -56.94
N VAL A 3 15.69 36.91 -56.20
CA VAL A 3 15.18 37.38 -54.91
C VAL A 3 16.35 37.51 -53.94
N GLU A 4 16.68 38.74 -53.54
CA GLU A 4 17.70 39.05 -52.54
C GLU A 4 17.07 39.16 -51.14
N THR A 5 17.89 39.08 -50.09
CA THR A 5 17.42 39.17 -48.69
C THR A 5 16.67 40.47 -48.39
N ASN A 6 17.03 41.57 -49.08
CA ASN A 6 16.36 42.87 -48.96
C ASN A 6 14.93 42.87 -49.55
N ASN A 7 14.57 41.88 -50.37
CA ASN A 7 13.23 41.75 -50.94
C ASN A 7 12.25 41.06 -49.98
N LEU A 8 12.73 40.44 -48.89
CA LEU A 8 11.87 39.80 -47.89
C LEU A 8 11.42 40.84 -46.86
N VAL A 9 10.12 41.09 -46.78
CA VAL A 9 9.57 42.19 -45.98
C VAL A 9 8.41 41.67 -45.12
N LEU A 10 8.36 42.14 -43.87
CA LEU A 10 7.21 41.95 -42.98
C LEU A 10 6.32 43.19 -43.05
N TYR A 11 5.02 42.99 -43.19
CA TYR A 11 4.03 44.05 -43.25
C TYR A 11 3.08 44.02 -42.06
N LYS A 12 2.62 45.19 -41.66
CA LYS A 12 1.64 45.40 -40.58
C LYS A 12 0.23 45.03 -41.04
N SER A 13 -0.62 44.62 -40.11
CA SER A 13 -2.06 44.48 -40.33
C SER A 13 -2.76 45.84 -40.47
N GLU A 14 -3.98 45.83 -41.02
CA GLU A 14 -4.86 47.00 -41.14
C GLU A 14 -4.98 47.75 -39.81
N ARG A 15 -5.10 47.01 -38.70
CA ARG A 15 -5.13 47.55 -37.34
C ARG A 15 -4.08 46.85 -36.50
N LEU A 16 -3.08 47.60 -36.04
CA LEU A 16 -2.00 47.11 -35.17
C LEU A 16 -2.32 47.40 -33.69
N THR A 17 -3.56 47.12 -33.28
CA THR A 17 -4.05 47.37 -31.92
C THR A 17 -4.22 46.06 -31.15
N ASP A 18 -4.13 46.11 -29.82
CA ASP A 18 -4.39 44.94 -28.94
C ASP A 18 -5.85 44.90 -28.47
N THR A 19 -6.75 45.46 -29.27
CA THR A 19 -8.20 45.50 -29.04
C THR A 19 -8.88 44.33 -29.76
N SER A 20 -10.14 44.03 -29.45
CA SER A 20 -10.89 42.92 -30.04
C SER A 20 -10.93 42.94 -31.57
N ASP A 21 -10.86 44.13 -32.17
CA ASP A 21 -10.86 44.36 -33.62
C ASP A 21 -9.46 44.48 -34.25
N GLY A 22 -8.39 44.30 -33.47
CA GLY A 22 -7.01 44.32 -33.96
C GLY A 22 -6.74 43.21 -34.97
N GLY A 23 -5.89 43.44 -35.97
CA GLY A 23 -5.65 42.51 -37.09
C GLY A 23 -6.29 43.00 -38.39
N GLY A 24 -6.96 42.10 -39.12
CA GLY A 24 -7.65 42.41 -40.37
C GLY A 24 -6.80 42.19 -41.62
N LYS A 25 -7.04 43.00 -42.67
CA LYS A 25 -6.39 42.86 -43.97
C LYS A 25 -4.95 43.37 -43.97
N TYR A 26 -4.27 43.13 -45.08
CA TYR A 26 -2.96 43.68 -45.37
C TYR A 26 -3.00 45.23 -45.50
N SER A 27 -2.12 45.94 -44.78
CA SER A 27 -2.07 47.42 -44.79
C SER A 27 -1.09 48.02 -45.81
N GLY A 28 -0.14 47.23 -46.33
CA GLY A 28 0.96 47.72 -47.15
C GLY A 28 2.06 48.48 -46.40
N GLN A 29 1.91 48.68 -45.09
CA GLN A 29 2.94 49.34 -44.26
C GLN A 29 4.00 48.33 -43.82
N VAL A 30 5.26 48.64 -44.07
CA VAL A 30 6.40 47.79 -43.72
C VAL A 30 6.71 47.88 -42.23
N VAL A 31 7.04 46.75 -41.60
CA VAL A 31 7.71 46.70 -40.30
C VAL A 31 9.19 46.96 -40.54
N VAL A 32 9.67 48.13 -40.09
CA VAL A 32 11.05 48.58 -40.26
C VAL A 32 11.95 47.85 -39.27
N ASP A 33 13.08 47.33 -39.76
CA ASP A 33 14.07 46.66 -38.92
C ASP A 33 14.76 47.64 -37.95
N GLY A 34 15.05 47.18 -36.73
CA GLY A 34 15.73 47.95 -35.68
C GLY A 34 14.92 49.08 -35.00
N GLU A 35 13.68 49.33 -35.42
CA GLU A 35 12.81 50.33 -34.78
C GLU A 35 12.14 49.76 -33.52
N SER A 36 12.28 50.44 -32.37
CA SER A 36 11.59 50.06 -31.15
C SER A 36 10.09 50.34 -31.25
N ASN A 37 9.28 49.58 -30.52
CA ASN A 37 7.82 49.74 -30.48
C ASN A 37 7.11 49.59 -31.85
N ASN A 38 7.75 48.91 -32.81
CA ASN A 38 7.24 48.81 -34.17
C ASN A 38 6.06 47.84 -34.32
N LEU A 39 6.06 46.77 -33.52
CA LEU A 39 5.02 45.74 -33.51
C LEU A 39 4.29 45.64 -32.17
N PHE A 40 5.06 45.56 -31.08
CA PHE A 40 4.58 45.51 -29.71
C PHE A 40 5.07 46.75 -28.96
N PRO A 41 4.23 47.37 -28.10
CA PRO A 41 4.68 48.43 -27.20
C PRO A 41 5.58 47.86 -26.09
N ASP A 42 6.31 48.75 -25.41
CA ASP A 42 7.11 48.42 -24.23
C ASP A 42 6.24 47.79 -23.12
N VAL A 43 6.83 46.84 -22.40
CA VAL A 43 6.16 46.12 -21.30
C VAL A 43 6.11 47.00 -20.05
N SER A 44 4.92 47.20 -19.48
CA SER A 44 4.77 48.00 -18.25
C SER A 44 5.07 47.19 -16.96
N GLU A 45 5.32 47.86 -15.84
CA GLU A 45 5.49 47.20 -14.53
C GLU A 45 4.22 46.46 -14.08
N LEU A 46 3.04 46.97 -14.46
CA LEU A 46 1.77 46.31 -14.20
C LEU A 46 1.66 45.00 -15.00
N ASP A 47 2.05 45.02 -16.27
CA ASP A 47 2.07 43.83 -17.13
C ASP A 47 3.03 42.76 -16.59
N ARG A 48 4.16 43.18 -16.00
CA ARG A 48 5.09 42.27 -15.30
C ARG A 48 4.50 41.67 -14.02
N THR A 49 3.63 42.39 -13.31
CA THR A 49 3.08 41.94 -12.03
C THR A 49 1.85 41.06 -12.19
N MET A 50 0.95 41.43 -13.11
CA MET A 50 -0.33 40.72 -13.31
C MET A 50 -0.27 39.68 -14.43
N GLY A 51 0.75 39.75 -15.30
CA GLY A 51 0.82 38.97 -16.53
C GLY A 51 -0.11 39.55 -17.60
N ARG A 52 0.35 39.60 -18.85
CA ARG A 52 -0.45 40.04 -20.00
C ARG A 52 -0.16 39.21 -21.24
N VAL A 53 -1.18 38.96 -22.05
CA VAL A 53 -1.06 38.37 -23.39
C VAL A 53 -1.40 39.43 -24.43
N SER A 54 -0.47 39.70 -25.34
CA SER A 54 -0.66 40.62 -26.46
C SER A 54 -0.54 39.90 -27.80
N LEU A 55 -1.48 40.16 -28.70
CA LEU A 55 -1.56 39.50 -30.00
C LEU A 55 -1.38 40.51 -31.13
N ARG A 56 -0.54 40.17 -32.11
CA ARG A 56 -0.26 41.00 -33.29
C ARG A 56 -0.26 40.14 -34.54
N LYS A 57 -0.94 40.62 -35.58
CA LYS A 57 -0.93 39.98 -36.90
C LYS A 57 0.13 40.63 -37.79
N ILE A 58 0.91 39.79 -38.45
CA ILE A 58 1.93 40.19 -39.43
C ILE A 58 1.71 39.46 -40.75
N PHE A 59 2.17 40.05 -41.83
CA PHE A 59 2.14 39.46 -43.16
C PHE A 59 3.57 39.39 -43.71
N ALA A 60 4.09 38.19 -43.94
CA ALA A 60 5.32 38.03 -44.70
C ALA A 60 5.03 38.19 -46.19
N GLY A 61 5.84 39.00 -46.88
CA GLY A 61 5.69 39.24 -48.31
C GLY A 61 7.03 39.48 -48.98
N ILE A 62 7.00 39.42 -50.31
CA ILE A 62 8.18 39.69 -51.15
C ILE A 62 7.93 41.01 -51.85
N ASN A 63 8.86 41.93 -51.72
CA ASN A 63 8.88 43.19 -52.42
C ASN A 63 9.85 43.11 -53.60
N ASN A 64 9.39 42.55 -54.71
CA ASN A 64 10.11 42.49 -55.98
C ASN A 64 9.16 42.91 -57.11
N ASN A 65 9.70 43.57 -58.14
CA ASN A 65 8.96 43.96 -59.34
C ASN A 65 8.88 42.82 -60.39
N ASP A 66 9.62 41.73 -60.20
CA ASP A 66 9.60 40.56 -61.08
C ASP A 66 8.54 39.51 -60.67
N THR A 67 8.17 38.64 -61.62
CA THR A 67 7.17 37.56 -61.44
C THR A 67 7.76 36.22 -60.97
N GLU A 68 9.04 36.20 -60.57
CA GLU A 68 9.68 34.98 -60.06
C GLU A 68 9.05 34.54 -58.74
N SER A 69 8.64 33.26 -58.67
CA SER A 69 7.96 32.70 -57.50
C SER A 69 8.97 32.19 -56.47
N LEU A 70 8.76 32.54 -55.20
CA LEU A 70 9.51 31.97 -54.08
C LEU A 70 8.96 30.58 -53.75
N MET A 71 9.77 29.55 -54.00
CA MET A 71 9.36 28.14 -53.88
C MET A 71 9.26 27.63 -52.42
N GLY A 72 9.57 28.48 -51.44
CA GLY A 72 9.38 28.20 -50.03
C GLY A 72 9.81 29.39 -49.17
N SER A 73 9.00 29.76 -48.19
CA SER A 73 9.36 30.75 -47.17
C SER A 73 9.21 30.14 -45.78
N THR A 74 10.09 30.54 -44.88
CA THR A 74 10.05 30.13 -43.47
C THR A 74 10.14 31.37 -42.61
N VAL A 75 9.23 31.50 -41.66
CA VAL A 75 9.25 32.55 -40.64
C VAL A 75 9.60 31.88 -39.32
N PHE A 76 10.60 32.42 -38.62
CA PHE A 76 11.04 31.93 -37.32
C PHE A 76 11.48 33.11 -36.44
N ILE A 77 11.54 32.88 -35.14
CA ILE A 77 12.03 33.86 -34.18
C ILE A 77 13.54 33.66 -34.06
N SER A 78 14.34 34.61 -34.52
CA SER A 78 15.81 34.45 -34.52
C SER A 78 16.43 34.64 -33.13
N LYS A 79 15.83 35.47 -32.28
CA LYS A 79 16.31 35.77 -30.93
C LYS A 79 15.13 35.96 -29.99
N ASN A 80 15.17 35.29 -28.83
CA ASN A 80 14.18 35.45 -27.78
C ASN A 80 14.36 36.78 -27.02
N PRO A 81 13.30 37.28 -26.35
CA PRO A 81 13.41 38.39 -25.42
C PRO A 81 14.49 38.13 -24.35
N ASN A 82 15.23 39.17 -23.97
CA ASN A 82 16.25 39.05 -22.90
C ASN A 82 15.64 38.86 -21.50
N ASP A 83 14.36 39.18 -21.32
CA ASP A 83 13.64 39.00 -20.06
C ASP A 83 13.07 37.57 -20.00
N PRO A 84 13.48 36.73 -19.03
CA PRO A 84 13.01 35.34 -18.94
C PRO A 84 11.50 35.20 -18.69
N ASN A 85 10.82 36.26 -18.24
CA ASN A 85 9.37 36.26 -18.04
C ASN A 85 8.57 36.64 -19.29
N VAL A 86 9.25 36.92 -20.42
CA VAL A 86 8.60 37.30 -21.68
C VAL A 86 8.85 36.21 -22.73
N SER A 87 7.80 35.49 -23.09
CA SER A 87 7.80 34.52 -24.18
C SER A 87 7.27 35.14 -25.48
N ALA A 88 7.85 34.73 -26.61
CA ALA A 88 7.37 35.10 -27.94
C ALA A 88 7.04 33.83 -28.73
N LEU A 89 5.83 33.77 -29.29
CA LEU A 89 5.30 32.62 -30.02
C LEU A 89 4.68 33.06 -31.34
N LEU A 90 4.85 32.22 -32.37
CA LEU A 90 4.16 32.34 -33.64
C LEU A 90 3.11 31.25 -33.75
N PHE A 91 1.91 31.63 -34.20
CA PHE A 91 0.87 30.67 -34.56
C PHE A 91 0.09 31.21 -35.76
N SER A 92 -0.64 30.32 -36.42
CA SER A 92 -1.47 30.68 -37.58
C SER A 92 -2.91 30.26 -37.34
N THR A 93 -3.84 31.16 -37.67
CA THR A 93 -5.27 30.85 -37.76
C THR A 93 -5.66 30.34 -39.15
N GLU A 94 -4.70 30.26 -40.09
CA GLU A 94 -4.88 29.94 -41.51
C GLU A 94 -5.81 30.92 -42.26
N SER A 95 -6.05 32.10 -41.68
CA SER A 95 -6.89 33.13 -42.26
C SER A 95 -6.10 34.41 -42.57
N HIS A 96 -6.29 34.94 -43.78
CA HIS A 96 -5.69 36.20 -44.17
C HIS A 96 -6.41 37.44 -43.61
N THR A 97 -7.62 37.29 -43.04
CA THR A 97 -8.45 38.43 -42.60
C THR A 97 -8.98 38.30 -41.18
N ASP A 98 -8.44 37.39 -40.37
CA ASP A 98 -8.81 37.26 -38.97
C ASP A 98 -8.46 38.50 -38.13
N VAL A 99 -9.22 38.65 -37.05
CA VAL A 99 -9.08 39.68 -36.03
C VAL A 99 -8.72 39.03 -34.69
N ARG A 100 -8.29 39.84 -33.73
CA ARG A 100 -7.79 39.40 -32.42
C ARG A 100 -8.75 38.46 -31.71
N THR A 101 -10.06 38.71 -31.75
CA THR A 101 -11.06 37.81 -31.14
C THR A 101 -11.00 36.40 -31.72
N ASN A 102 -10.82 36.25 -33.02
CA ASN A 102 -10.72 34.93 -33.65
C ASN A 102 -9.42 34.22 -33.25
N ALA A 103 -8.33 34.97 -33.16
CA ALA A 103 -7.03 34.46 -32.76
C ALA A 103 -6.99 34.08 -31.27
N ALA A 104 -7.59 34.90 -30.40
CA ALA A 104 -7.76 34.63 -28.98
C ALA A 104 -8.64 33.40 -28.75
N ASN A 105 -9.79 33.30 -29.42
CA ASN A 105 -10.63 32.10 -29.37
C ASN A 105 -9.86 30.83 -29.78
N ARG A 106 -8.94 30.92 -30.75
CA ARG A 106 -8.11 29.77 -31.14
C ARG A 106 -7.08 29.39 -30.08
N ILE A 107 -6.55 30.37 -29.35
CA ILE A 107 -5.65 30.13 -28.20
C ILE A 107 -6.42 29.52 -27.02
N GLU A 108 -7.64 29.98 -26.78
CA GLU A 108 -8.50 29.54 -25.68
C GLU A 108 -9.18 28.17 -25.94
N ASN A 109 -9.46 27.84 -27.20
CA ASN A 109 -10.08 26.57 -27.63
C ASN A 109 -9.13 25.35 -27.59
N TYR A 110 -8.23 25.29 -26.60
CA TYR A 110 -7.38 24.11 -26.36
C TYR A 110 -8.17 22.94 -25.74
N LEU A 111 -9.32 23.22 -25.14
CA LEU A 111 -10.17 22.24 -24.47
C LEU A 111 -11.44 22.01 -25.30
N ALA A 112 -11.61 20.81 -25.83
CA ALA A 112 -12.88 20.38 -26.42
C ALA A 112 -13.77 19.70 -25.38
N LYS A 113 -15.07 19.65 -25.68
CA LYS A 113 -16.08 18.97 -24.85
C LYS A 113 -15.77 17.47 -24.81
N GLY A 114 -15.39 16.97 -23.64
CA GLY A 114 -15.19 15.56 -23.37
C GLY A 114 -16.50 14.82 -23.08
N GLY A 115 -16.40 13.66 -22.43
CA GLY A 115 -17.57 12.90 -21.98
C GLY A 115 -18.33 13.61 -20.85
N GLN A 116 -19.60 13.25 -20.64
CA GLN A 116 -20.34 13.72 -19.46
C GLN A 116 -19.75 13.13 -18.19
N ILE A 117 -19.45 13.97 -17.19
CA ILE A 117 -18.93 13.52 -15.90
C ILE A 117 -20.06 12.95 -15.02
N ALA A 118 -19.67 12.20 -13.99
CA ALA A 118 -20.60 11.77 -12.98
C ALA A 118 -21.04 12.96 -12.10
N GLY A 119 -22.36 13.19 -12.05
CA GLY A 119 -22.98 14.21 -11.22
C GLY A 119 -23.80 15.23 -12.00
N THR A 120 -24.90 15.66 -11.39
CA THR A 120 -25.81 16.66 -11.95
C THR A 120 -25.85 17.89 -11.05
N PRO A 121 -25.83 19.12 -11.59
CA PRO A 121 -26.00 20.33 -10.79
C PRO A 121 -27.23 20.25 -9.89
N LEU A 122 -27.03 20.49 -8.60
CA LEU A 122 -28.08 20.50 -7.59
C LEU A 122 -28.67 21.92 -7.53
N ASP A 123 -29.98 22.02 -7.79
CA ASP A 123 -30.74 23.26 -7.85
C ASP A 123 -30.17 24.28 -8.89
N THR A 124 -30.64 25.52 -8.86
CA THR A 124 -30.19 26.57 -9.79
C THR A 124 -28.89 27.20 -9.30
N LEU A 125 -27.87 27.19 -10.16
CA LEU A 125 -26.63 27.90 -9.96
C LEU A 125 -26.79 29.31 -10.54
N TRP A 126 -26.72 30.33 -9.69
CA TRP A 126 -26.94 31.71 -10.10
C TRP A 126 -25.68 32.34 -10.68
N GLN A 127 -25.89 33.26 -11.62
CA GLN A 127 -24.86 34.15 -12.15
C GLN A 127 -24.09 34.81 -10.99
N GLY A 128 -22.76 34.84 -11.11
CA GLY A 128 -21.88 35.41 -10.09
C GLY A 128 -21.41 34.44 -9.01
N MET A 129 -22.01 33.24 -8.90
CA MET A 129 -21.56 32.24 -7.92
C MET A 129 -20.16 31.71 -8.26
N LYS A 130 -19.34 31.49 -7.23
CA LYS A 130 -18.02 30.82 -7.31
C LYS A 130 -18.01 29.41 -6.71
N LEU A 131 -19.20 28.88 -6.44
CA LEU A 131 -19.41 27.57 -5.85
C LEU A 131 -20.51 26.88 -6.65
N ILE A 132 -20.26 25.64 -7.04
CA ILE A 132 -21.27 24.80 -7.69
C ILE A 132 -21.43 23.52 -6.87
N GLN A 133 -22.66 23.01 -6.77
CA GLN A 133 -22.95 21.76 -6.09
C GLN A 133 -23.47 20.75 -7.11
N ALA A 134 -22.93 19.53 -7.08
CA ALA A 134 -23.37 18.42 -7.91
C ALA A 134 -23.84 17.25 -7.03
N ALA A 135 -25.01 16.71 -7.34
CA ALA A 135 -25.52 15.48 -6.75
C ALA A 135 -25.03 14.26 -7.54
N MET A 136 -24.52 13.25 -6.85
CA MET A 136 -24.00 12.01 -7.43
C MET A 136 -24.25 10.81 -6.51
N PHE A 137 -24.17 9.60 -7.06
CA PHE A 137 -24.25 8.39 -6.24
C PHE A 137 -22.99 8.23 -5.40
N LYS A 138 -23.07 7.46 -4.30
CA LYS A 138 -21.91 7.25 -3.41
C LYS A 138 -20.72 6.58 -4.10
N THR A 139 -21.00 5.74 -5.09
CA THR A 139 -20.01 5.01 -5.88
C THR A 139 -19.38 5.85 -6.99
N ASP A 140 -20.00 6.98 -7.35
CA ASP A 140 -19.51 7.85 -8.40
C ASP A 140 -18.26 8.59 -7.92
N THR A 141 -17.33 8.89 -8.84
CA THR A 141 -16.11 9.65 -8.53
C THR A 141 -16.32 11.13 -8.84
N GLU A 142 -15.97 12.01 -7.90
CA GLU A 142 -15.99 13.47 -8.10
C GLU A 142 -14.84 13.96 -8.98
N SER A 143 -15.01 15.13 -9.59
CA SER A 143 -13.92 15.82 -10.30
C SER A 143 -12.83 16.27 -9.32
N SER A 144 -11.57 16.24 -9.76
CA SER A 144 -10.41 16.57 -8.93
C SER A 144 -10.15 18.08 -8.89
N VAL A 145 -9.41 18.52 -7.86
CA VAL A 145 -8.89 19.90 -7.81
C VAL A 145 -7.93 20.09 -8.99
N GLY A 146 -8.09 21.19 -9.73
CA GLY A 146 -7.29 21.53 -10.90
C GLY A 146 -7.92 21.16 -12.24
N ASP A 147 -8.91 20.26 -12.26
CA ASP A 147 -9.64 19.87 -13.46
C ASP A 147 -10.41 21.06 -14.04
N THR A 148 -10.45 21.14 -15.38
CA THR A 148 -11.34 22.07 -16.09
C THR A 148 -12.56 21.30 -16.56
N ILE A 149 -13.74 21.76 -16.17
CA ILE A 149 -15.02 21.19 -16.57
C ILE A 149 -15.80 22.21 -17.39
N VAL A 150 -16.71 21.74 -18.25
CA VAL A 150 -17.62 22.61 -19.01
C VAL A 150 -19.06 22.41 -18.55
N LEU A 151 -19.71 23.51 -18.17
CA LEU A 151 -21.14 23.55 -17.91
C LEU A 151 -21.86 23.87 -19.21
N ILE A 152 -22.80 23.02 -19.63
CA ILE A 152 -23.59 23.24 -20.84
C ILE A 152 -25.05 23.27 -20.45
N PHE A 153 -25.72 24.39 -20.72
CA PHE A 153 -27.15 24.56 -20.55
C PHE A 153 -27.86 24.35 -21.89
N ASN A 154 -28.92 23.55 -21.91
CA ASN A 154 -29.76 23.29 -23.09
C ASN A 154 -28.97 22.74 -24.30
N GLU A 155 -28.08 21.78 -24.06
CA GLU A 155 -27.28 21.13 -25.12
C GLU A 155 -28.16 20.68 -26.31
N GLY A 156 -27.79 21.11 -27.52
CA GLY A 156 -28.48 20.74 -28.77
C GLY A 156 -29.74 21.56 -29.08
N LEU A 157 -30.03 22.62 -28.32
CA LEU A 157 -31.14 23.55 -28.58
C LEU A 157 -30.61 24.91 -29.04
N SER A 158 -31.48 25.73 -29.66
CA SER A 158 -31.14 27.10 -30.08
C SER A 158 -30.78 28.06 -28.92
N THR A 159 -30.96 27.62 -27.68
CA THR A 159 -30.62 28.36 -26.44
C THR A 159 -29.42 27.76 -25.71
N GLU A 160 -28.62 26.94 -26.40
CA GLU A 160 -27.38 26.37 -25.86
C GLU A 160 -26.44 27.49 -25.41
N SER A 161 -25.91 27.36 -24.19
CA SER A 161 -24.68 28.07 -23.87
C SER A 161 -23.83 27.26 -22.92
N GLU A 162 -22.53 27.49 -23.07
CA GLU A 162 -21.47 26.77 -22.40
C GLU A 162 -20.56 27.72 -21.66
N GLN A 163 -19.97 27.24 -20.56
CA GLN A 163 -18.94 27.95 -19.82
C GLN A 163 -17.90 26.95 -19.32
N TYR A 164 -16.63 27.21 -19.64
CA TYR A 164 -15.50 26.47 -19.11
C TYR A 164 -15.12 27.05 -17.74
N ILE A 165 -14.99 26.18 -16.76
CA ILE A 165 -14.67 26.56 -15.38
C ILE A 165 -13.59 25.63 -14.83
N ARG A 166 -12.61 26.20 -14.13
CA ARG A 166 -11.56 25.45 -13.46
C ARG A 166 -11.88 25.27 -11.99
N ILE A 167 -11.78 24.04 -11.51
CA ILE A 167 -12.03 23.68 -10.11
C ILE A 167 -10.81 24.04 -9.27
N THR A 168 -11.00 24.89 -8.27
CA THR A 168 -9.95 25.31 -7.31
C THR A 168 -9.99 24.52 -6.01
N LYS A 169 -11.15 23.97 -5.65
CA LYS A 169 -11.33 23.16 -4.44
C LYS A 169 -12.53 22.22 -4.60
N VAL A 170 -12.44 21.04 -4.00
CA VAL A 170 -13.51 20.02 -3.98
C VAL A 170 -13.82 19.67 -2.53
N GLU A 171 -15.08 19.71 -2.14
CA GLU A 171 -15.56 19.24 -0.82
C GLU A 171 -16.72 18.27 -1.03
N THR A 172 -16.62 17.07 -0.46
CA THR A 172 -17.68 16.06 -0.55
C THR A 172 -18.37 15.86 0.80
N ARG A 173 -19.70 15.69 0.78
CA ARG A 173 -20.49 15.32 1.95
C ARG A 173 -21.58 14.32 1.58
N ILE A 174 -21.90 13.43 2.50
CA ILE A 174 -23.05 12.54 2.37
C ILE A 174 -24.28 13.26 2.92
N ALA A 175 -25.34 13.32 2.13
CA ALA A 175 -26.63 13.85 2.52
C ALA A 175 -27.70 12.76 2.41
N THR A 176 -28.73 12.85 3.25
CA THR A 176 -29.86 11.93 3.22
C THR A 176 -31.11 12.65 2.74
N MET A 177 -31.86 12.03 1.84
CA MET A 177 -33.15 12.53 1.38
C MET A 177 -34.22 11.44 1.50
N ASN A 178 -35.46 11.86 1.74
CA ASN A 178 -36.59 10.94 1.82
C ASN A 178 -37.30 10.89 0.46
N VAL A 179 -37.25 9.73 -0.20
CA VAL A 179 -38.00 9.47 -1.44
C VAL A 179 -38.93 8.30 -1.18
N ASN A 180 -40.23 8.47 -1.41
CA ASN A 180 -41.25 7.41 -1.26
C ASN A 180 -41.16 6.67 0.10
N ASN A 181 -41.08 7.41 1.21
CA ASN A 181 -40.92 6.90 2.59
C ASN A 181 -39.66 6.04 2.86
N THR A 182 -38.67 6.05 1.96
CA THR A 182 -37.36 5.41 2.19
C THR A 182 -36.27 6.47 2.28
N GLN A 183 -35.40 6.38 3.28
CA GLN A 183 -34.25 7.26 3.42
C GLN A 183 -33.15 6.79 2.47
N VAL A 184 -32.79 7.64 1.52
CA VAL A 184 -31.74 7.39 0.55
C VAL A 184 -30.58 8.34 0.81
N GLU A 185 -29.38 7.78 0.84
CA GLU A 185 -28.14 8.54 1.04
C GLU A 185 -27.45 8.78 -0.31
N TYR A 186 -27.11 10.04 -0.60
CA TYR A 186 -26.43 10.47 -1.82
C TYR A 186 -25.25 11.38 -1.50
N LYS A 187 -24.30 11.50 -2.43
CA LYS A 187 -23.11 12.32 -2.25
C LYS A 187 -23.31 13.67 -2.92
N ILE A 188 -22.96 14.75 -2.21
CA ILE A 188 -22.92 16.11 -2.74
C ILE A 188 -21.44 16.51 -2.86
N ALA A 189 -21.00 16.80 -4.08
CA ALA A 189 -19.71 17.43 -4.33
C ALA A 189 -19.90 18.93 -4.50
N THR A 190 -19.21 19.72 -3.68
CA THR A 190 -19.16 21.18 -3.78
C THR A 190 -17.84 21.56 -4.44
N TYR A 191 -17.90 22.10 -5.64
CA TYR A 191 -16.74 22.58 -6.38
C TYR A 191 -16.63 24.10 -6.22
N SER A 192 -15.49 24.58 -5.72
CA SER A 192 -15.13 26.00 -5.83
C SER A 192 -14.50 26.24 -7.19
N ILE A 193 -14.88 27.31 -7.86
CA ILE A 193 -14.43 27.65 -9.22
C ILE A 193 -13.63 28.96 -9.20
N ASN A 194 -12.70 29.08 -10.15
CA ASN A 194 -11.85 30.27 -10.27
C ASN A 194 -12.66 31.51 -10.67
N ASP A 195 -13.39 31.37 -11.79
CA ASP A 195 -14.17 32.42 -12.42
C ASP A 195 -15.64 32.31 -12.03
N PRO A 196 -16.34 33.43 -11.73
CA PRO A 196 -17.75 33.39 -11.41
C PRO A 196 -18.59 32.94 -12.62
N LEU A 197 -19.76 32.34 -12.35
CA LEU A 197 -20.69 31.97 -13.42
C LEU A 197 -21.17 33.20 -14.20
N GLU A 198 -21.10 33.14 -15.52
CA GLU A 198 -21.49 34.26 -16.39
C GLU A 198 -23.02 34.40 -16.53
N ARG A 199 -23.75 33.33 -16.19
CA ARG A 199 -25.21 33.22 -16.31
C ARG A 199 -25.76 32.19 -15.33
N ASP A 200 -27.09 32.13 -15.29
CA ASP A 200 -27.80 31.13 -14.51
C ASP A 200 -27.78 29.76 -15.20
N PHE A 201 -27.41 28.72 -14.46
CA PHE A 201 -27.45 27.32 -14.88
C PHE A 201 -28.46 26.55 -14.04
N VAL A 202 -29.57 26.13 -14.66
CA VAL A 202 -30.64 25.43 -13.96
C VAL A 202 -30.30 23.94 -13.83
N GLY A 203 -30.13 23.47 -12.59
CA GLY A 203 -29.95 22.06 -12.25
C GLY A 203 -31.26 21.37 -11.85
N LEU A 204 -31.12 20.25 -11.13
CA LEU A 204 -32.25 19.44 -10.62
C LEU A 204 -32.29 19.49 -9.10
N SER A 205 -33.49 19.43 -8.52
CA SER A 205 -33.62 19.13 -7.09
C SER A 205 -33.19 17.68 -6.81
N ALA A 206 -32.77 17.39 -5.57
CA ALA A 206 -32.32 16.05 -5.18
C ALA A 206 -33.37 14.96 -5.49
N ALA A 207 -34.66 15.27 -5.31
CA ALA A 207 -35.77 14.36 -5.61
C ALA A 207 -35.94 14.08 -7.10
N GLN A 208 -35.75 15.08 -7.96
CA GLN A 208 -35.83 14.93 -9.41
C GLN A 208 -34.61 14.18 -9.96
N TRP A 209 -33.43 14.46 -9.42
CA TRP A 209 -32.20 13.75 -9.75
C TRP A 209 -32.31 12.25 -9.46
N TYR A 210 -32.75 11.86 -8.25
CA TYR A 210 -32.89 10.45 -7.88
C TYR A 210 -33.92 9.69 -8.74
N ASN A 211 -34.97 10.37 -9.19
CA ASN A 211 -35.97 9.81 -10.09
C ASN A 211 -35.55 9.78 -11.57
N GLY A 212 -34.31 10.18 -11.89
CA GLY A 212 -33.76 10.13 -13.26
C GLY A 212 -34.33 11.20 -14.20
N ALA A 213 -34.77 12.36 -13.69
CA ALA A 213 -35.23 13.45 -14.54
C ALA A 213 -34.10 14.00 -15.44
N LYS A 214 -34.45 14.48 -16.64
CA LYS A 214 -33.48 15.09 -17.57
C LYS A 214 -33.07 16.48 -17.08
N SER A 215 -31.80 16.67 -16.77
CA SER A 215 -31.25 17.97 -16.36
C SER A 215 -31.12 18.91 -17.57
N PRO A 216 -31.51 20.20 -17.47
CA PRO A 216 -31.21 21.23 -18.46
C PRO A 216 -29.72 21.56 -18.53
N THR A 217 -29.01 21.49 -17.40
CA THR A 217 -27.56 21.70 -17.32
C THR A 217 -26.84 20.37 -17.16
N ILE A 218 -25.84 20.14 -18.00
CA ILE A 218 -24.92 19.01 -17.90
C ILE A 218 -23.51 19.51 -17.60
N ILE A 219 -22.74 18.67 -16.91
CA ILE A 219 -21.32 18.91 -16.69
C ILE A 219 -20.56 17.91 -17.56
N ARG A 220 -19.64 18.40 -18.38
CA ARG A 220 -18.74 17.55 -19.16
C ARG A 220 -17.29 17.78 -18.77
N ASP A 221 -16.51 16.72 -18.97
CA ASP A 221 -15.08 16.77 -18.87
C ASP A 221 -14.52 17.59 -20.03
N THR A 222 -13.27 18.00 -19.94
CA THR A 222 -12.57 18.63 -21.04
C THR A 222 -11.49 17.69 -21.56
N ILE A 223 -11.47 17.50 -22.88
CA ILE A 223 -10.36 16.81 -23.54
C ILE A 223 -9.50 17.86 -24.21
N VAL A 224 -8.19 17.64 -24.19
CA VAL A 224 -7.28 18.44 -24.99
C VAL A 224 -7.57 18.20 -26.47
N ALA A 225 -7.92 19.26 -27.18
CA ALA A 225 -8.00 19.24 -28.63
C ALA A 225 -6.69 19.80 -29.19
N ASP A 226 -5.97 18.99 -29.96
CA ASP A 226 -4.75 19.41 -30.66
C ASP A 226 -5.14 20.31 -31.85
N THR A 227 -5.37 21.60 -31.58
CA THR A 227 -5.93 22.55 -32.57
C THR A 227 -4.98 23.69 -32.96
N GLY A 228 -3.78 23.76 -32.36
CA GLY A 228 -2.82 24.83 -32.64
C GLY A 228 -1.37 24.36 -32.65
N LYS A 229 -0.68 24.50 -33.79
CA LYS A 229 0.78 24.43 -33.84
C LYS A 229 1.35 25.79 -33.45
N TYR A 230 2.07 25.82 -32.33
CA TYR A 230 2.81 26.99 -31.86
C TYR A 230 4.29 26.81 -32.15
N TYR A 231 4.93 27.86 -32.65
CA TYR A 231 6.36 27.88 -32.97
C TYR A 231 7.05 28.90 -32.07
N ALA A 232 8.07 28.45 -31.34
CA ALA A 232 8.93 29.29 -30.51
C ALA A 232 10.39 28.88 -30.71
N SER A 233 11.30 29.77 -30.32
CA SER A 233 12.72 29.46 -30.24
C SER A 233 13.08 29.17 -28.79
N VAL A 234 14.02 28.25 -28.56
CA VAL A 234 14.48 27.87 -27.22
C VAL A 234 16.00 27.85 -27.23
N GLU A 235 16.61 28.25 -26.12
CA GLU A 235 18.05 28.21 -25.94
C GLU A 235 18.56 26.76 -25.84
N ILE A 236 19.84 26.56 -26.14
CA ILE A 236 20.52 25.28 -25.93
C ILE A 236 20.87 25.12 -24.46
N ALA A 237 20.74 23.91 -23.92
CA ALA A 237 20.98 23.62 -22.51
C ALA A 237 22.47 23.71 -22.14
N GLU A 238 23.36 23.41 -23.10
CA GLU A 238 24.81 23.43 -22.94
C GLU A 238 25.46 23.97 -24.22
N ASP A 239 26.66 24.56 -24.10
CA ASP A 239 27.43 25.04 -25.25
C ASP A 239 27.80 23.88 -26.19
N VAL A 240 27.39 23.98 -27.46
CA VAL A 240 27.62 22.92 -28.46
C VAL A 240 28.72 23.30 -29.45
N ALA A 241 29.67 22.39 -29.66
CA ALA A 241 30.71 22.56 -30.68
C ALA A 241 30.16 22.45 -32.12
N VAL A 242 30.75 23.19 -33.05
CA VAL A 242 30.41 23.13 -34.49
C VAL A 242 30.65 21.71 -35.01
N ASN A 243 29.65 21.11 -35.68
CA ASN A 243 29.56 19.71 -36.16
C ASN A 243 29.03 18.64 -35.17
N SER A 244 28.41 19.03 -34.05
CA SER A 244 27.66 18.08 -33.23
C SER A 244 26.35 17.64 -33.92
N PHE A 245 26.10 16.32 -33.93
CA PHE A 245 24.89 15.72 -34.52
C PHE A 245 23.69 15.67 -33.56
N THR A 246 23.89 16.08 -32.31
CA THR A 246 22.87 16.08 -31.26
C THR A 246 22.96 17.39 -30.49
N ILE A 247 21.83 18.10 -30.38
CA ILE A 247 21.72 19.38 -29.66
C ILE A 247 20.64 19.22 -28.60
N GLN A 248 20.99 19.50 -27.34
CA GLN A 248 20.05 19.47 -26.22
C GLN A 248 19.37 20.84 -26.11
N ALA A 249 18.08 20.92 -26.39
CA ALA A 249 17.29 22.13 -26.15
C ALA A 249 16.99 22.26 -24.63
N ALA A 250 16.96 23.50 -24.12
CA ALA A 250 16.69 23.76 -22.69
C ALA A 250 15.28 23.33 -22.24
N SER A 251 14.30 23.39 -23.14
CA SER A 251 12.91 22.99 -22.89
C SER A 251 12.18 22.70 -24.21
N ILE A 252 11.19 21.82 -24.17
CA ILE A 252 10.21 21.63 -25.26
C ILE A 252 8.94 22.46 -25.05
N PHE A 253 8.81 23.10 -23.88
CA PHE A 253 7.65 23.89 -23.48
C PHE A 253 7.97 25.39 -23.54
N SER A 254 6.99 26.17 -23.96
CA SER A 254 7.01 27.64 -23.90
C SER A 254 5.69 28.14 -23.33
N GLN A 255 5.75 29.25 -22.60
CA GLN A 255 4.60 29.80 -21.89
C GLN A 255 3.64 30.50 -22.87
N LEU A 256 2.44 29.94 -23.05
CA LEU A 256 1.40 30.53 -23.90
C LEU A 256 0.55 31.59 -23.16
N ILE A 257 0.26 31.34 -21.88
CA ILE A 257 -0.53 32.23 -21.02
C ILE A 257 0.15 32.30 -19.65
N PRO A 258 0.29 33.51 -19.05
CA PRO A 258 0.69 33.64 -17.65
C PRO A 258 -0.34 32.95 -16.74
N SER A 259 0.02 31.82 -16.15
CA SER A 259 -0.81 31.16 -15.14
C SER A 259 -0.17 31.34 -13.76
N SER A 260 -0.97 31.70 -12.77
CA SER A 260 -0.55 31.64 -11.37
C SER A 260 -0.44 30.17 -10.98
N GLN A 261 0.78 29.67 -10.79
CA GLN A 261 1.01 28.36 -10.23
C GLN A 261 0.61 28.40 -8.75
N THR A 262 -0.51 27.77 -8.39
CA THR A 262 -0.88 27.54 -7.00
C THR A 262 -0.32 26.20 -6.55
N GLU A 263 0.70 26.24 -5.69
CA GLU A 263 1.22 25.05 -5.02
C GLU A 263 0.15 24.51 -4.06
N THR A 264 -0.23 23.25 -4.21
CA THR A 264 -0.99 22.54 -3.18
C THR A 264 0.00 21.66 -2.42
N PRO A 265 0.41 22.02 -1.20
CA PRO A 265 1.29 21.17 -0.42
C PRO A 265 0.52 19.90 0.00
N LEU A 266 0.94 18.76 -0.54
CA LEU A 266 0.54 17.45 -0.04
C LEU A 266 1.49 17.06 1.08
N VAL A 267 1.12 17.34 2.32
CA VAL A 267 1.88 16.95 3.52
C VAL A 267 1.40 15.56 3.96
N ASP A 268 2.32 14.66 4.29
CA ASP A 268 2.03 13.30 4.78
C ASP A 268 1.27 12.36 3.81
N LEU A 269 1.60 12.37 2.52
CA LEU A 269 1.19 11.26 1.64
C LEU A 269 2.04 10.02 1.97
N ASN A 270 1.59 9.24 2.95
CA ASN A 270 2.30 8.08 3.45
C ASN A 270 2.25 6.93 2.43
N ALA A 271 3.27 6.84 1.57
CA ALA A 271 3.42 5.76 0.58
C ALA A 271 3.56 4.35 1.21
N LEU A 272 3.77 4.27 2.53
CA LEU A 272 3.99 3.03 3.28
C LEU A 272 2.71 2.33 3.75
N SER A 273 1.55 2.98 3.76
CA SER A 273 0.42 2.47 4.57
C SER A 273 -0.49 1.44 3.89
N GLU A 274 -0.38 1.18 2.58
CA GLU A 274 -1.34 0.32 1.87
C GLU A 274 -0.76 -0.99 1.33
N ASN A 275 0.54 -1.21 1.43
CA ASN A 275 1.17 -2.41 0.89
C ASN A 275 1.63 -3.29 2.05
N ILE A 276 1.07 -4.49 2.15
CA ILE A 276 1.41 -5.46 3.19
C ILE A 276 1.95 -6.69 2.48
N ALA A 277 3.17 -7.08 2.80
CA ALA A 277 3.74 -8.32 2.30
C ALA A 277 3.20 -9.49 3.13
N LEU A 278 2.27 -10.25 2.55
CA LEU A 278 1.81 -11.50 3.13
C LEU A 278 2.80 -12.61 2.81
N ILE A 279 3.33 -13.21 3.87
CA ILE A 279 4.35 -14.25 3.77
C ILE A 279 3.77 -15.57 4.25
N ALA A 280 3.92 -16.60 3.42
CA ALA A 280 3.45 -17.94 3.73
C ALA A 280 4.18 -18.53 4.95
N GLY A 281 3.43 -19.10 5.89
CA GLY A 281 4.00 -19.79 7.05
C GLY A 281 4.56 -21.18 6.73
N ASN A 282 4.19 -21.75 5.58
CA ASN A 282 4.65 -23.05 5.07
C ASN A 282 4.44 -23.11 3.54
N SER A 283 5.11 -24.04 2.84
CA SER A 283 4.92 -24.31 1.41
C SER A 283 3.73 -25.22 1.09
N GLY A 284 3.05 -25.76 2.12
CA GLY A 284 1.89 -26.63 1.98
C GLY A 284 0.57 -25.92 2.22
N THR A 285 -0.50 -26.42 1.60
CA THR A 285 -1.88 -25.99 1.87
C THR A 285 -2.47 -26.75 3.05
N ILE A 286 -3.40 -26.11 3.76
CA ILE A 286 -4.24 -26.75 4.78
C ILE A 286 -5.69 -26.72 4.33
N THR A 287 -6.47 -27.71 4.76
CA THR A 287 -7.92 -27.76 4.52
C THR A 287 -8.65 -27.67 5.85
N ALA A 288 -9.54 -26.69 5.99
CA ALA A 288 -10.40 -26.52 7.15
C ALA A 288 -11.88 -26.47 6.74
N SER A 289 -12.74 -27.03 7.59
CA SER A 289 -14.18 -27.09 7.35
C SER A 289 -14.89 -25.95 8.07
N PHE A 290 -15.72 -25.21 7.34
CA PHE A 290 -16.48 -24.07 7.86
C PHE A 290 -17.95 -24.21 7.49
N THR A 291 -18.84 -23.94 8.44
CA THR A 291 -20.28 -23.83 8.19
C THR A 291 -20.66 -22.35 8.10
N THR A 292 -21.24 -21.95 6.98
CA THR A 292 -21.65 -20.56 6.70
C THR A 292 -22.96 -20.54 5.92
N SER A 293 -23.73 -19.46 6.04
CA SER A 293 -24.81 -19.19 5.09
C SER A 293 -24.30 -18.25 4.00
N VAL A 294 -24.42 -18.67 2.75
CA VAL A 294 -24.02 -17.87 1.58
C VAL A 294 -25.17 -16.92 1.25
N ASN A 295 -24.98 -15.63 1.56
CA ASN A 295 -25.87 -14.52 1.21
C ASN A 295 -25.13 -13.18 1.41
N THR A 296 -25.67 -12.08 0.91
CA THR A 296 -25.08 -10.74 1.02
C THR A 296 -25.12 -10.12 2.43
N SER A 297 -25.80 -10.73 3.40
CA SER A 297 -25.94 -10.23 4.78
C SER A 297 -24.99 -10.91 5.77
N GLN A 298 -24.32 -11.98 5.36
CA GLN A 298 -23.36 -12.73 6.18
C GLN A 298 -22.01 -12.84 5.47
N SER A 299 -20.97 -13.02 6.27
CA SER A 299 -19.59 -13.21 5.78
C SER A 299 -18.94 -14.34 6.55
N LEU A 300 -17.88 -14.90 5.98
CA LEU A 300 -17.12 -15.97 6.60
C LEU A 300 -15.72 -15.47 6.98
N TYR A 301 -15.28 -15.81 8.18
CA TYR A 301 -13.90 -15.59 8.62
C TYR A 301 -13.17 -16.93 8.68
N ILE A 302 -12.05 -17.05 7.97
CA ILE A 302 -11.16 -18.21 8.03
C ILE A 302 -10.39 -18.25 9.36
N GLY A 303 -10.21 -17.08 10.00
CA GLY A 303 -9.54 -16.95 11.30
C GLY A 303 -8.01 -16.89 11.20
N SER A 304 -7.46 -16.71 9.99
CA SER A 304 -6.02 -16.49 9.76
C SER A 304 -5.82 -15.72 8.45
N GLY A 305 -4.66 -15.08 8.31
CA GLY A 305 -4.24 -14.53 7.03
C GLY A 305 -3.97 -15.63 6.00
N VAL A 306 -4.18 -15.32 4.73
CA VAL A 306 -4.12 -16.28 3.63
C VAL A 306 -3.23 -15.75 2.53
N LEU A 307 -2.39 -16.62 1.95
CA LEU A 307 -1.54 -16.23 0.83
C LEU A 307 -2.40 -15.91 -0.41
N PRO A 308 -2.20 -14.75 -1.07
CA PRO A 308 -2.92 -14.42 -2.29
C PRO A 308 -2.79 -15.50 -3.37
N GLY A 309 -3.91 -15.84 -4.02
CA GLY A 309 -3.99 -16.87 -5.07
C GLY A 309 -4.05 -18.31 -4.56
N SER A 310 -4.02 -18.56 -3.25
CA SER A 310 -3.93 -19.93 -2.71
C SER A 310 -5.28 -20.58 -2.34
N VAL A 311 -6.39 -19.84 -2.39
CA VAL A 311 -7.70 -20.32 -1.91
C VAL A 311 -8.43 -21.13 -2.98
N SER A 312 -8.92 -22.32 -2.59
CA SER A 312 -9.84 -23.13 -3.39
C SER A 312 -10.80 -23.95 -2.53
N PHE A 313 -12.06 -24.04 -2.97
CA PHE A 313 -13.10 -24.85 -2.33
C PHE A 313 -14.22 -25.19 -3.32
N THR A 314 -15.09 -26.12 -2.93
CA THR A 314 -16.32 -26.44 -3.69
C THR A 314 -17.53 -25.86 -2.97
N LEU A 315 -18.36 -25.10 -3.69
CA LEU A 315 -19.60 -24.53 -3.19
C LEU A 315 -20.74 -24.83 -4.17
N PHE A 316 -21.85 -25.39 -3.66
CA PHE A 316 -23.01 -25.81 -4.46
C PHE A 316 -22.65 -26.66 -5.70
N GLY A 317 -21.64 -27.52 -5.57
CA GLY A 317 -21.17 -28.40 -6.65
C GLY A 317 -20.23 -27.74 -7.67
N GLN A 318 -19.88 -26.47 -7.50
CA GLN A 318 -18.95 -25.74 -8.37
C GLN A 318 -17.62 -25.50 -7.67
N VAL A 319 -16.51 -25.66 -8.41
CA VAL A 319 -15.17 -25.34 -7.91
C VAL A 319 -14.96 -23.84 -7.97
N ILE A 320 -14.58 -23.27 -6.84
CA ILE A 320 -14.25 -21.86 -6.66
C ILE A 320 -12.74 -21.74 -6.49
N THR A 321 -12.14 -20.82 -7.23
CA THR A 321 -10.72 -20.50 -7.14
C THR A 321 -10.54 -19.01 -6.92
N ASP A 322 -9.45 -18.68 -6.25
CA ASP A 322 -9.02 -17.31 -6.04
C ASP A 322 -8.45 -16.68 -7.31
N ASN A 323 -8.87 -15.46 -7.61
CA ASN A 323 -8.37 -14.64 -8.70
C ASN A 323 -8.11 -13.20 -8.21
N GLY A 324 -7.15 -13.06 -7.30
CA GLY A 324 -6.60 -11.78 -6.86
C GLY A 324 -7.62 -10.90 -6.13
N GLY A 325 -8.15 -11.40 -5.02
CA GLY A 325 -9.14 -10.73 -4.17
C GLY A 325 -10.59 -11.02 -4.55
N THR A 326 -10.83 -11.66 -5.70
CA THR A 326 -12.15 -12.13 -6.13
C THR A 326 -12.21 -13.64 -6.19
N LEU A 327 -13.25 -14.23 -5.61
CA LEU A 327 -13.51 -15.68 -5.66
C LEU A 327 -14.41 -15.98 -6.85
N ARG A 328 -13.95 -16.83 -7.78
CA ARG A 328 -14.64 -17.09 -9.05
C ARG A 328 -14.83 -18.57 -9.32
N THR A 329 -15.91 -18.90 -10.01
CA THR A 329 -16.08 -20.22 -10.62
C THR A 329 -15.10 -20.40 -11.79
N VAL A 330 -14.91 -21.64 -12.23
CA VAL A 330 -14.17 -21.95 -13.48
C VAL A 330 -14.80 -21.27 -14.71
N SER A 331 -16.11 -20.99 -14.68
CA SER A 331 -16.83 -20.24 -15.72
C SER A 331 -16.66 -18.71 -15.63
N GLY A 332 -15.92 -18.20 -14.64
CA GLY A 332 -15.61 -16.77 -14.47
C GLY A 332 -16.60 -15.96 -13.63
N THR A 333 -17.68 -16.58 -13.14
CA THR A 333 -18.70 -15.91 -12.31
C THR A 333 -18.14 -15.58 -10.93
N GLN A 334 -18.27 -14.33 -10.49
CA GLN A 334 -17.81 -13.90 -9.16
C GLN A 334 -18.80 -14.30 -8.07
N VAL A 335 -18.31 -15.11 -7.13
CA VAL A 335 -19.07 -15.68 -6.01
C VAL A 335 -18.84 -14.90 -4.71
N GLY A 336 -17.75 -14.13 -4.63
CA GLY A 336 -17.40 -13.35 -3.47
C GLY A 336 -16.10 -12.58 -3.63
N THR A 337 -15.71 -11.90 -2.57
CA THR A 337 -14.39 -11.28 -2.42
C THR A 337 -13.71 -11.84 -1.18
N ILE A 338 -12.37 -11.79 -1.14
CA ILE A 338 -11.57 -12.19 0.00
C ILE A 338 -10.59 -11.08 0.39
N ASP A 339 -10.56 -10.72 1.67
CA ASP A 339 -9.46 -9.99 2.29
C ASP A 339 -8.44 -11.01 2.81
N TYR A 340 -7.25 -10.97 2.23
CA TYR A 340 -6.16 -11.90 2.53
C TYR A 340 -5.55 -11.69 3.91
N GLN A 341 -5.58 -10.48 4.46
CA GLN A 341 -4.95 -10.21 5.76
C GLN A 341 -5.76 -10.84 6.89
N THR A 342 -7.08 -10.72 6.81
CA THR A 342 -8.01 -11.20 7.85
C THR A 342 -8.60 -12.57 7.52
N GLY A 343 -8.47 -13.03 6.28
CA GLY A 343 -9.16 -14.21 5.78
C GLY A 343 -10.68 -14.02 5.75
N HIS A 344 -11.14 -12.79 5.49
CA HIS A 344 -12.56 -12.43 5.48
C HIS A 344 -13.14 -12.58 4.09
N ILE A 345 -14.15 -13.45 3.95
CA ILE A 345 -14.87 -13.71 2.71
C ILE A 345 -16.24 -13.04 2.78
N VAL A 346 -16.54 -12.22 1.78
CA VAL A 346 -17.86 -11.61 1.58
C VAL A 346 -18.53 -12.26 0.37
N TRP A 347 -19.75 -12.75 0.55
CA TRP A 347 -20.48 -13.51 -0.47
C TRP A 347 -21.29 -12.62 -1.41
N THR A 348 -21.45 -13.09 -2.65
CA THR A 348 -22.49 -12.62 -3.58
C THR A 348 -23.60 -13.67 -3.69
N ASN A 349 -24.75 -13.28 -4.25
CA ASN A 349 -25.85 -14.22 -4.52
C ASN A 349 -25.73 -14.90 -5.90
N ALA A 350 -24.56 -14.81 -6.56
CA ALA A 350 -24.40 -15.14 -7.99
C ALA A 350 -24.59 -16.62 -8.34
N ILE A 351 -24.38 -17.53 -7.37
CA ILE A 351 -24.47 -18.99 -7.60
C ILE A 351 -25.47 -19.67 -6.65
N GLY A 352 -26.37 -18.89 -6.03
CA GLY A 352 -27.38 -19.38 -5.08
C GLY A 352 -27.19 -18.82 -3.68
N THR A 353 -28.21 -19.02 -2.83
CA THR A 353 -28.19 -18.63 -1.41
C THR A 353 -28.60 -19.83 -0.56
N GLY A 354 -27.98 -19.98 0.62
CA GLY A 354 -28.29 -21.09 1.52
C GLY A 354 -27.18 -21.43 2.50
N SER A 355 -27.49 -22.27 3.49
CA SER A 355 -26.50 -22.80 4.43
C SER A 355 -25.66 -23.89 3.75
N ALA A 356 -24.34 -23.78 3.86
CA ALA A 356 -23.41 -24.75 3.32
C ALA A 356 -22.26 -25.01 4.30
N THR A 357 -21.78 -26.25 4.32
CA THR A 357 -20.50 -26.60 4.93
C THR A 357 -19.48 -26.71 3.82
N ILE A 358 -18.44 -25.87 3.86
CA ILE A 358 -17.40 -25.76 2.85
C ILE A 358 -16.06 -26.17 3.42
N ASN A 359 -15.32 -26.97 2.67
CA ASN A 359 -13.94 -27.33 2.99
C ASN A 359 -13.02 -26.41 2.20
N ILE A 360 -12.44 -25.41 2.87
CA ILE A 360 -11.58 -24.41 2.25
C ILE A 360 -10.14 -24.89 2.34
N THR A 361 -9.51 -25.02 1.19
CA THR A 361 -8.08 -25.28 1.05
C THR A 361 -7.36 -23.96 0.82
N PHE A 362 -6.35 -23.64 1.62
CA PHE A 362 -5.59 -22.39 1.53
C PHE A 362 -4.19 -22.52 2.13
N THR A 363 -3.29 -21.58 1.80
CA THR A 363 -1.96 -21.50 2.44
C THR A 363 -1.97 -20.41 3.51
N PRO A 364 -1.75 -20.72 4.80
CA PRO A 364 -1.72 -19.72 5.86
C PRO A 364 -0.58 -18.71 5.65
N ALA A 365 -0.89 -17.43 5.79
CA ALA A 365 0.06 -16.34 5.68
C ALA A 365 -0.04 -15.37 6.85
N ALA A 366 1.07 -14.68 7.13
CA ALA A 366 1.15 -13.63 8.12
C ALA A 366 1.76 -12.37 7.51
N ALA A 367 1.47 -11.22 8.12
CA ALA A 367 2.01 -9.92 7.76
C ALA A 367 3.06 -9.49 8.79
N PRO A 368 4.34 -9.90 8.66
CA PRO A 368 5.38 -9.42 9.55
C PRO A 368 5.68 -7.95 9.28
N THR A 369 6.03 -7.23 10.34
CA THR A 369 6.57 -5.87 10.21
C THR A 369 7.96 -5.96 9.60
N GLN A 370 8.12 -5.43 8.39
CA GLN A 370 9.39 -5.44 7.67
C GLN A 370 9.57 -4.15 6.86
N PRO A 371 10.82 -3.71 6.59
CA PRO A 371 11.07 -2.60 5.69
C PRO A 371 10.61 -2.97 4.27
N PHE A 372 10.06 -1.98 3.57
CA PHE A 372 9.77 -2.06 2.14
C PHE A 372 10.96 -1.56 1.34
N GLU A 373 11.25 -2.23 0.23
CA GLU A 373 12.21 -1.79 -0.76
C GLU A 373 11.56 -0.75 -1.67
N SER A 374 12.36 0.21 -2.13
CA SER A 374 11.91 1.23 -3.07
C SER A 374 12.93 1.43 -4.18
N TYR A 375 12.43 1.69 -5.39
CA TYR A 375 13.27 1.98 -6.54
C TYR A 375 12.62 3.07 -7.39
N ALA A 376 13.41 4.04 -7.84
CA ALA A 376 12.94 5.12 -8.70
C ALA A 376 13.62 5.00 -10.06
N LEU A 377 12.81 4.80 -11.11
CA LEU A 377 13.28 4.76 -12.49
C LEU A 377 12.99 6.11 -13.16
N PRO A 378 14.03 6.90 -13.52
CA PRO A 378 13.82 8.23 -14.08
C PRO A 378 13.25 8.17 -15.51
N VAL A 379 12.21 8.96 -15.77
CA VAL A 379 11.71 9.23 -17.12
C VAL A 379 12.45 10.43 -17.69
N THR A 380 13.15 10.21 -18.79
CA THR A 380 13.93 11.19 -19.55
C THR A 380 13.34 11.30 -20.96
N ALA A 381 13.67 12.36 -21.69
CA ALA A 381 13.24 12.50 -23.09
C ALA A 381 13.71 11.33 -23.98
N ASN A 382 14.82 10.67 -23.63
CA ASN A 382 15.39 9.57 -24.41
C ASN A 382 14.71 8.21 -24.17
N ASN A 383 14.12 8.00 -22.99
CA ASN A 383 13.51 6.72 -22.60
C ASN A 383 12.01 6.83 -22.31
N GLN A 384 11.39 7.98 -22.61
CA GLN A 384 9.95 8.17 -22.46
C GLN A 384 9.20 7.15 -23.34
N GLY A 385 8.36 6.35 -22.72
CA GLY A 385 7.59 5.32 -23.40
C GLY A 385 6.41 4.87 -22.54
N THR A 386 5.53 4.08 -23.14
CA THR A 386 4.37 3.51 -22.43
C THR A 386 4.71 2.17 -21.78
N ASN A 387 5.75 1.49 -22.25
CA ASN A 387 6.17 0.19 -21.73
C ASN A 387 7.47 0.30 -20.94
N TRP A 388 7.41 -0.17 -19.70
CA TRP A 388 8.53 -0.17 -18.77
C TRP A 388 8.72 -1.58 -18.21
N THR A 389 9.97 -1.98 -18.06
CA THR A 389 10.30 -3.31 -17.55
C THR A 389 11.58 -3.25 -16.75
N GLY A 390 11.75 -4.23 -15.88
CA GLY A 390 12.95 -4.40 -15.09
C GLY A 390 12.89 -5.70 -14.30
N ILE A 391 13.85 -5.85 -13.40
CA ILE A 391 13.94 -7.00 -12.50
C ILE A 391 14.07 -6.46 -11.07
N LEU A 392 13.23 -6.96 -10.18
CA LEU A 392 13.28 -6.63 -8.76
C LEU A 392 14.11 -7.68 -8.01
N LEU A 393 15.18 -7.20 -7.38
CA LEU A 393 16.01 -7.98 -6.47
C LEU A 393 16.14 -7.17 -5.17
N PRO A 394 15.65 -7.67 -4.03
CA PRO A 394 15.01 -8.99 -3.81
C PRO A 394 13.65 -9.18 -4.51
N ILE A 395 13.28 -10.42 -4.81
CA ILE A 395 11.99 -10.75 -5.45
C ILE A 395 10.83 -10.37 -4.51
N PRO A 396 9.77 -9.70 -5.01
CA PRO A 396 8.61 -9.32 -4.21
C PRO A 396 7.78 -10.54 -3.75
N ALA A 397 7.17 -10.42 -2.57
CA ALA A 397 6.12 -11.35 -2.14
C ALA A 397 4.85 -11.12 -2.99
N PRO A 398 4.02 -12.16 -3.22
CA PRO A 398 2.76 -12.00 -3.97
C PRO A 398 1.85 -10.93 -3.36
N GLY A 399 1.42 -9.98 -4.18
CA GLY A 399 0.53 -8.88 -3.79
C GLY A 399 1.24 -7.73 -3.07
N ALA A 400 2.56 -7.77 -2.96
CA ALA A 400 3.33 -6.78 -2.20
C ALA A 400 3.96 -5.69 -3.08
N LEU A 401 3.77 -5.71 -4.41
CA LEU A 401 4.35 -4.75 -5.35
C LEU A 401 3.35 -3.64 -5.70
N SER A 402 3.80 -2.39 -5.65
CA SER A 402 3.09 -1.22 -6.16
C SER A 402 4.00 -0.41 -7.07
N ILE A 403 3.47 0.04 -8.21
CA ILE A 403 4.19 0.88 -9.16
C ILE A 403 3.39 2.16 -9.39
N SER A 404 4.01 3.31 -9.19
CA SER A 404 3.42 4.62 -9.38
C SER A 404 4.16 5.39 -10.47
N PHE A 405 3.45 6.11 -11.33
CA PHE A 405 4.02 6.97 -12.35
C PHE A 405 3.24 8.28 -12.44
N MET A 406 3.88 9.35 -12.91
CA MET A 406 3.21 10.62 -13.18
C MET A 406 2.93 10.76 -14.67
N ALA A 407 1.72 11.16 -15.02
CA ALA A 407 1.36 11.58 -16.37
C ALA A 407 0.42 12.79 -16.28
N GLN A 408 0.66 13.81 -17.11
CA GLN A 408 -0.09 15.07 -17.13
C GLN A 408 -0.15 15.75 -15.74
N GLY A 409 0.90 15.64 -14.93
CA GLY A 409 0.97 16.20 -13.58
C GLY A 409 0.21 15.42 -12.49
N LYS A 410 -0.36 14.25 -12.80
CA LYS A 410 -1.09 13.40 -11.85
C LYS A 410 -0.38 12.07 -11.61
N PHE A 411 -0.29 11.64 -10.36
CA PHE A 411 0.20 10.31 -10.02
C PHE A 411 -0.88 9.24 -10.21
N TYR A 412 -0.47 8.16 -10.86
CA TYR A 412 -1.26 6.95 -11.06
C TYR A 412 -0.53 5.76 -10.44
N THR A 413 -1.25 4.88 -9.76
CA THR A 413 -0.68 3.72 -9.07
C THR A 413 -1.33 2.44 -9.55
N LEU A 414 -0.52 1.44 -9.87
CA LEU A 414 -0.93 0.06 -10.10
C LEU A 414 -0.40 -0.83 -8.98
N LYS A 415 -1.25 -1.73 -8.49
CA LYS A 415 -0.91 -2.68 -7.42
C LYS A 415 -0.96 -4.09 -7.94
N ASP A 416 -0.07 -4.93 -7.43
CA ASP A 416 -0.11 -6.36 -7.65
C ASP A 416 -1.31 -6.97 -6.91
N ASN A 417 -2.14 -7.71 -7.65
CA ASN A 417 -3.31 -8.38 -7.09
C ASN A 417 -2.98 -9.74 -6.45
N GLY A 418 -1.72 -10.15 -6.42
CA GLY A 418 -1.29 -11.44 -5.88
C GLY A 418 -1.24 -12.57 -6.91
N THR A 419 -1.84 -12.42 -8.09
CA THR A 419 -1.74 -13.39 -9.20
C THR A 419 -0.63 -13.06 -10.20
N GLY A 420 0.16 -12.02 -9.92
CA GLY A 420 1.21 -11.54 -10.81
C GLY A 420 0.70 -10.54 -11.84
N ARG A 421 -0.49 -9.96 -11.63
CA ARG A 421 -1.07 -8.92 -12.49
C ARG A 421 -1.13 -7.60 -11.73
N LEU A 422 -0.62 -6.55 -12.35
CA LEU A 422 -0.71 -5.18 -11.84
C LEU A 422 -2.03 -4.56 -12.30
N VAL A 423 -2.81 -4.05 -11.34
CA VAL A 423 -4.12 -3.44 -11.56
C VAL A 423 -4.16 -2.04 -10.97
N GLY A 424 -4.61 -1.06 -11.77
CA GLY A 424 -4.91 0.28 -11.29
C GLY A 424 -6.33 0.39 -10.74
N ALA A 425 -6.71 1.60 -10.28
CA ALA A 425 -8.08 1.89 -9.84
C ALA A 425 -9.13 1.70 -10.97
N ASN A 426 -8.71 1.85 -12.22
CA ASN A 426 -9.48 1.50 -13.40
C ASN A 426 -8.54 0.92 -14.48
N GLU A 427 -9.11 0.28 -15.49
CA GLU A 427 -8.34 -0.36 -16.58
C GLU A 427 -7.64 0.65 -17.50
N SER A 428 -8.12 1.90 -17.54
CA SER A 428 -7.58 2.98 -18.38
C SER A 428 -6.27 3.57 -17.83
N ILE A 429 -5.94 3.35 -16.56
CA ILE A 429 -4.68 3.81 -15.95
C ILE A 429 -3.47 3.05 -16.51
N GLY A 430 -3.67 1.79 -16.88
CA GLY A 430 -2.61 0.91 -17.36
C GLY A 430 -2.78 -0.51 -16.85
N THR A 431 -1.91 -1.39 -17.35
CA THR A 431 -1.85 -2.79 -16.95
C THR A 431 -0.41 -3.21 -16.77
N GLY A 432 -0.18 -4.34 -16.10
CA GLY A 432 1.16 -4.88 -16.00
C GLY A 432 1.18 -6.27 -15.40
N SER A 433 2.38 -6.80 -15.24
CA SER A 433 2.61 -8.10 -14.64
C SER A 433 3.91 -8.16 -13.87
N ILE A 434 3.98 -9.10 -12.93
CA ILE A 434 5.18 -9.46 -12.17
C ILE A 434 5.30 -10.98 -12.16
N ASN A 435 6.50 -11.48 -12.45
CA ASN A 435 6.83 -12.88 -12.34
C ASN A 435 7.56 -13.15 -11.02
N TYR A 436 6.92 -13.86 -10.09
CA TYR A 436 7.49 -14.18 -8.78
C TYR A 436 8.63 -15.21 -8.81
N ALA A 437 8.88 -15.87 -9.95
CA ALA A 437 10.03 -16.77 -10.08
C ALA A 437 11.31 -16.03 -10.45
N THR A 438 11.20 -14.97 -11.25
CA THR A 438 12.37 -14.23 -11.77
C THR A 438 12.49 -12.80 -11.23
N GLY A 439 11.45 -12.25 -10.61
CA GLY A 439 11.36 -10.84 -10.23
C GLY A 439 11.14 -9.89 -11.40
N SER A 440 10.91 -10.41 -12.61
CA SER A 440 10.71 -9.60 -13.82
C SER A 440 9.33 -8.95 -13.82
N TRP A 441 9.28 -7.63 -13.98
CA TRP A 441 8.03 -6.87 -14.07
C TRP A 441 7.88 -6.19 -15.42
N LEU A 442 6.62 -5.98 -15.81
CA LEU A 442 6.20 -5.22 -16.98
C LEU A 442 5.10 -4.25 -16.55
N LEU A 443 5.25 -2.99 -16.93
CA LEU A 443 4.24 -1.95 -16.81
C LEU A 443 3.93 -1.41 -18.20
N THR A 444 2.66 -1.37 -18.55
CA THR A 444 2.13 -0.64 -19.70
C THR A 444 1.24 0.48 -19.17
N THR A 445 1.71 1.71 -19.25
CA THR A 445 0.96 2.89 -18.78
C THR A 445 -0.15 3.25 -19.76
N GLY A 446 -1.30 3.66 -19.24
CA GLY A 446 -2.43 4.13 -20.05
C GLY A 446 -2.22 5.53 -20.63
N ALA A 447 -1.31 6.30 -20.04
CA ALA A 447 -0.86 7.61 -20.51
C ALA A 447 0.67 7.68 -20.52
N LEU A 448 1.23 8.51 -21.39
CA LEU A 448 2.68 8.67 -21.50
C LEU A 448 3.23 9.36 -20.23
N PRO A 449 4.20 8.77 -19.51
CA PRO A 449 4.75 9.38 -18.30
C PRO A 449 5.48 10.69 -18.59
N ASP A 450 5.41 11.65 -17.67
CA ASP A 450 5.99 12.98 -17.85
C ASP A 450 7.53 12.94 -17.75
N VAL A 451 8.21 13.59 -18.70
CA VAL A 451 9.68 13.72 -18.67
C VAL A 451 10.13 14.50 -17.44
N GLY A 452 11.17 14.02 -16.75
CA GLY A 452 11.68 14.60 -15.51
C GLY A 452 11.02 14.05 -14.25
N THR A 453 10.05 13.15 -14.38
CA THR A 453 9.39 12.48 -13.24
C THR A 453 9.85 11.03 -13.11
N PRO A 454 9.96 10.47 -11.89
CA PRO A 454 10.33 9.07 -11.72
C PRO A 454 9.09 8.15 -11.73
N ILE A 455 9.27 6.95 -12.28
CA ILE A 455 8.41 5.80 -11.97
C ILE A 455 8.90 5.21 -10.65
N LEU A 456 8.02 5.17 -9.66
CA LEU A 456 8.31 4.71 -8.31
C LEU A 456 7.82 3.28 -8.15
N LEU A 457 8.70 2.39 -7.73
CA LEU A 457 8.38 1.02 -7.39
C LEU A 457 8.56 0.86 -5.88
N LEU A 458 7.59 0.23 -5.24
CA LEU A 458 7.62 -0.10 -3.82
C LEU A 458 7.24 -1.57 -3.64
N TRP A 459 8.04 -2.35 -2.93
CA TRP A 459 7.71 -3.75 -2.69
C TRP A 459 8.26 -4.33 -1.39
N GLY A 460 7.55 -5.32 -0.86
CA GLY A 460 8.02 -6.13 0.27
C GLY A 460 8.53 -7.48 -0.21
N THR A 461 9.56 -8.01 0.45
CA THR A 461 10.21 -9.27 0.07
C THR A 461 10.08 -10.33 1.16
N PRO A 462 9.98 -11.64 0.83
CA PRO A 462 9.93 -12.68 1.83
C PRO A 462 11.31 -13.08 2.37
N ILE A 463 12.42 -12.63 1.76
CA ILE A 463 13.77 -13.14 2.06
C ILE A 463 14.26 -12.82 3.48
N THR A 464 13.72 -11.80 4.13
CA THR A 464 14.07 -11.39 5.49
C THR A 464 13.36 -12.21 6.56
N THR A 465 12.51 -13.15 6.15
CA THR A 465 11.68 -13.95 7.05
C THR A 465 11.98 -15.43 6.88
N PHE A 466 11.88 -16.18 7.97
CA PHE A 466 12.03 -17.63 7.97
C PHE A 466 10.72 -18.27 8.43
N ALA A 467 10.20 -19.19 7.62
CA ALA A 467 9.04 -19.98 7.98
C ALA A 467 9.39 -20.91 9.15
N ARG A 468 8.67 -20.78 10.26
CA ARG A 468 8.72 -21.75 11.38
C ARG A 468 7.82 -22.96 11.09
N ALA A 469 7.87 -23.49 9.87
CA ALA A 469 7.13 -24.68 9.47
C ALA A 469 7.74 -25.93 10.12
N ASN A 470 6.92 -26.96 10.38
CA ASN A 470 7.34 -28.27 10.91
C ASN A 470 7.97 -28.27 12.32
N LEU A 471 7.90 -27.16 13.07
CA LEU A 471 8.17 -27.21 14.50
C LEU A 471 7.00 -27.93 15.17
N SER A 472 7.29 -28.98 15.94
CA SER A 472 6.29 -29.62 16.78
C SER A 472 5.81 -28.58 17.79
N VAL A 473 4.57 -28.11 17.63
CA VAL A 473 3.92 -27.27 18.63
C VAL A 473 3.62 -28.19 19.80
N LEU A 474 4.29 -27.96 20.93
CA LEU A 474 4.00 -28.68 22.16
C LEU A 474 2.53 -28.44 22.52
N PRO A 475 1.81 -29.48 22.99
CA PRO A 475 0.42 -29.32 23.39
C PRO A 475 0.34 -28.27 24.51
N ALA A 476 -0.73 -27.48 24.52
CA ALA A 476 -0.89 -26.43 25.51
C ALA A 476 -0.95 -27.06 26.91
N ALA A 477 -0.02 -26.63 27.77
CA ALA A 477 0.08 -27.08 29.14
C ALA A 477 -0.38 -25.95 30.06
N ILE A 478 -1.06 -26.33 31.14
CA ILE A 478 -1.45 -25.44 32.23
C ILE A 478 -0.52 -25.78 33.38
N GLU A 479 0.37 -24.85 33.70
CA GLU A 479 1.25 -24.96 34.86
C GLU A 479 0.47 -24.62 36.13
N PHE A 480 0.73 -25.35 37.20
CA PHE A 480 0.08 -25.16 38.49
C PHE A 480 1.08 -25.30 39.64
N ASP A 481 0.74 -24.66 40.75
CA ASP A 481 1.41 -24.77 42.04
C ASP A 481 0.33 -25.05 43.09
N LEU A 482 0.47 -26.15 43.83
CA LEU A 482 -0.45 -26.53 44.90
C LEU A 482 -0.24 -25.71 46.19
N GLY A 483 0.83 -24.91 46.28
CA GLY A 483 1.15 -24.07 47.43
C GLY A 483 1.62 -24.83 48.66
N HIS A 484 1.88 -26.14 48.53
CA HIS A 484 2.32 -27.03 49.59
C HIS A 484 3.47 -27.91 49.11
N LEU A 485 4.46 -28.09 49.97
CA LEU A 485 5.55 -29.05 49.77
C LEU A 485 5.15 -30.44 50.28
N ALA A 486 5.90 -31.47 49.87
CA ALA A 486 5.71 -32.85 50.32
C ALA A 486 4.28 -33.39 50.13
N ILE A 487 3.81 -33.30 48.89
CA ILE A 487 2.56 -33.89 48.44
C ILE A 487 2.68 -35.41 48.47
N ALA A 488 1.65 -36.10 48.94
CA ALA A 488 1.64 -37.56 48.95
C ALA A 488 1.58 -38.10 47.51
N ALA A 489 2.46 -39.05 47.18
CA ALA A 489 2.50 -39.67 45.87
C ALA A 489 1.15 -40.33 45.52
N SER A 490 0.75 -40.26 44.25
CA SER A 490 -0.53 -40.76 43.74
C SER A 490 -1.80 -40.16 44.37
N SER A 491 -1.69 -39.04 45.11
CA SER A 491 -2.85 -38.44 45.79
C SER A 491 -3.52 -37.31 45.01
N VAL A 492 -2.91 -36.81 43.94
CA VAL A 492 -3.41 -35.62 43.24
C VAL A 492 -4.42 -35.99 42.18
N THR A 493 -5.65 -35.53 42.41
CA THR A 493 -6.75 -35.59 41.45
C THR A 493 -7.16 -34.18 41.08
N VAL A 494 -7.24 -33.92 39.77
CA VAL A 494 -7.70 -32.65 39.23
C VAL A 494 -9.00 -32.83 38.48
N THR A 495 -9.97 -31.94 38.74
CA THR A 495 -11.28 -31.95 38.07
C THR A 495 -11.59 -30.59 37.45
N TRP A 496 -12.24 -30.62 36.28
CA TRP A 496 -12.70 -29.42 35.58
C TRP A 496 -13.95 -29.72 34.76
N LEU A 497 -14.65 -28.66 34.32
CA LEU A 497 -15.83 -28.76 33.45
C LEU A 497 -15.46 -28.46 32.00
N LEU A 498 -15.81 -29.37 31.09
CA LEU A 498 -15.73 -29.18 29.65
C LEU A 498 -17.14 -29.29 29.05
N GLU A 499 -17.67 -28.19 28.52
CA GLU A 499 -19.01 -28.14 27.89
C GLU A 499 -20.14 -28.70 28.81
N GLY A 500 -20.02 -28.48 30.12
CA GLY A 500 -20.98 -28.96 31.12
C GLY A 500 -20.75 -30.41 31.59
N VAL A 501 -19.77 -31.12 31.04
CA VAL A 501 -19.39 -32.48 31.44
C VAL A 501 -18.17 -32.43 32.37
N SER A 502 -18.24 -33.13 33.50
CA SER A 502 -17.12 -33.23 34.44
C SER A 502 -15.99 -34.08 33.84
N LYS A 503 -14.77 -33.56 33.92
CA LYS A 503 -13.53 -34.18 33.46
C LYS A 503 -12.56 -34.33 34.61
N SER A 504 -11.75 -35.39 34.59
CA SER A 504 -10.81 -35.67 35.67
C SER A 504 -9.51 -36.28 35.19
N ALA A 505 -8.42 -35.93 35.85
CA ALA A 505 -7.14 -36.62 35.72
C ALA A 505 -6.54 -36.92 37.09
N THR A 506 -5.85 -38.06 37.21
CA THR A 506 -5.23 -38.49 38.47
C THR A 506 -3.76 -38.79 38.24
N SER A 507 -2.92 -38.37 39.18
CA SER A 507 -1.48 -38.62 39.16
C SER A 507 -1.14 -40.03 39.64
N ASN A 508 -0.17 -40.70 39.01
CA ASN A 508 0.38 -41.98 39.47
C ASN A 508 1.63 -41.80 40.36
N ALA A 509 2.23 -42.88 40.87
CA ALA A 509 3.41 -42.83 41.74
C ALA A 509 4.63 -42.19 41.05
N GLN A 510 4.68 -42.20 39.71
CA GLN A 510 5.72 -41.54 38.93
C GLN A 510 5.47 -40.03 38.73
N GLY A 511 4.35 -39.51 39.22
CA GLY A 511 3.93 -38.12 39.03
C GLY A 511 3.41 -37.81 37.63
N GLN A 512 2.95 -38.82 36.88
CA GLN A 512 2.29 -38.62 35.58
C GLN A 512 0.77 -38.59 35.75
N PHE A 513 0.10 -37.64 35.10
CA PHE A 513 -1.36 -37.61 35.06
C PHE A 513 -1.92 -38.55 33.98
N THR A 514 -3.02 -39.21 34.30
CA THR A 514 -3.81 -40.06 33.39
C THR A 514 -5.30 -39.77 33.52
N GLY A 515 -6.09 -40.06 32.49
CA GLY A 515 -7.52 -39.76 32.43
C GLY A 515 -7.86 -38.83 31.27
N ASP A 516 -8.62 -37.76 31.53
CA ASP A 516 -9.00 -36.74 30.53
C ASP A 516 -7.87 -35.71 30.25
N ALA A 517 -6.72 -35.84 30.91
CA ALA A 517 -5.50 -35.07 30.68
C ALA A 517 -4.25 -35.92 30.91
N THR A 518 -3.17 -35.55 30.24
CA THR A 518 -1.80 -35.98 30.56
C THR A 518 -1.09 -34.88 31.34
N GLY A 519 0.14 -35.10 31.78
CA GLY A 519 0.89 -34.08 32.52
C GLY A 519 1.88 -34.67 33.51
N THR A 520 2.55 -33.80 34.25
CA THR A 520 3.53 -34.19 35.26
C THR A 520 3.38 -33.34 36.52
N ILE A 521 3.62 -33.93 37.69
CA ILE A 521 3.72 -33.24 38.97
C ILE A 521 5.04 -33.64 39.65
N ASN A 522 5.70 -32.70 40.32
CA ASN A 522 6.76 -32.96 41.27
C ASN A 522 6.15 -32.97 42.68
N TYR A 523 6.17 -34.12 43.37
CA TYR A 523 5.52 -34.25 44.67
C TYR A 523 6.29 -33.54 45.80
N ALA A 524 7.60 -33.37 45.67
CA ALA A 524 8.39 -32.65 46.67
C ALA A 524 8.03 -31.16 46.71
N LEU A 525 7.86 -30.55 45.53
CA LEU A 525 7.59 -29.12 45.38
C LEU A 525 6.10 -28.75 45.27
N GLY A 526 5.25 -29.71 44.90
CA GLY A 526 3.83 -29.44 44.64
C GLY A 526 3.57 -28.68 43.34
N THR A 527 4.57 -28.53 42.47
CA THR A 527 4.47 -27.85 41.18
C THR A 527 4.33 -28.86 40.05
N GLY A 528 3.57 -28.52 39.01
CA GLY A 528 3.36 -29.42 37.88
C GLY A 528 2.76 -28.74 36.67
N LYS A 529 2.46 -29.55 35.66
CA LYS A 529 1.75 -29.14 34.45
C LYS A 529 0.70 -30.17 34.09
N ILE A 530 -0.46 -29.71 33.65
CA ILE A 530 -1.54 -30.53 33.11
C ILE A 530 -1.76 -30.19 31.64
N ILE A 531 -1.98 -31.20 30.82
CA ILE A 531 -2.17 -31.13 29.38
C ILE A 531 -3.52 -31.80 29.06
N PRO A 532 -4.63 -31.05 29.06
CA PRO A 532 -5.95 -31.57 28.72
C PRO A 532 -5.98 -32.16 27.31
N VAL A 533 -6.68 -33.29 27.11
CA VAL A 533 -6.86 -33.91 25.78
C VAL A 533 -7.66 -32.98 24.84
N LYS A 534 -8.60 -32.21 25.42
CA LYS A 534 -9.32 -31.13 24.75
C LYS A 534 -9.14 -29.85 25.55
N LEU A 535 -8.84 -28.75 24.85
CA LEU A 535 -8.68 -27.45 25.49
C LEU A 535 -9.99 -27.03 26.16
N PRO A 536 -9.96 -26.65 27.45
CA PRO A 536 -11.13 -26.18 28.15
C PRO A 536 -11.54 -24.79 27.68
N GLN A 537 -12.81 -24.45 27.87
CA GLN A 537 -13.34 -23.11 27.59
C GLN A 537 -12.68 -22.03 28.46
N LYS A 538 -12.71 -20.79 27.99
CA LYS A 538 -12.26 -19.62 28.76
C LYS A 538 -12.96 -19.61 30.13
N ASN A 539 -12.20 -19.35 31.19
CA ASN A 539 -12.63 -19.36 32.60
C ASN A 539 -12.95 -20.75 33.20
N ALA A 540 -12.51 -21.85 32.57
CA ALA A 540 -12.59 -23.15 33.23
C ALA A 540 -11.77 -23.17 34.53
N VAL A 541 -12.39 -23.65 35.60
CA VAL A 541 -11.76 -23.76 36.92
C VAL A 541 -11.24 -25.18 37.12
N PHE A 542 -9.96 -25.31 37.41
CA PHE A 542 -9.33 -26.57 37.80
C PHE A 542 -9.36 -26.69 39.33
N SER A 543 -10.00 -27.74 39.83
CA SER A 543 -10.05 -28.05 41.26
C SER A 543 -9.10 -29.19 41.56
N PHE A 544 -8.14 -28.97 42.45
CA PHE A 544 -7.16 -29.98 42.86
C PHE A 544 -7.54 -30.54 44.24
N ALA A 545 -7.64 -31.86 44.33
CA ALA A 545 -7.74 -32.60 45.57
C ALA A 545 -6.43 -33.38 45.76
N PHE A 546 -5.77 -33.20 46.90
CA PHE A 546 -4.48 -33.82 47.19
C PHE A 546 -4.27 -33.99 48.69
N ASN A 547 -3.38 -34.91 49.06
CA ASN A 547 -2.92 -35.08 50.43
C ASN A 547 -1.48 -34.57 50.54
N TYR A 548 -1.11 -33.99 51.67
CA TYR A 548 0.26 -33.52 51.94
C TYR A 548 0.69 -33.93 53.36
N GLY A 549 1.99 -33.94 53.60
CA GLY A 549 2.57 -34.18 54.92
C GLY A 549 3.71 -33.21 55.20
N ASP A 550 4.40 -33.40 56.33
CA ASP A 550 5.57 -32.60 56.67
C ASP A 550 6.78 -33.03 55.83
N PRO A 551 7.51 -32.08 55.19
CA PRO A 551 8.72 -32.41 54.45
C PRO A 551 9.80 -32.93 55.41
N LYS A 552 10.43 -34.05 55.03
CA LYS A 552 11.57 -34.61 55.77
C LYS A 552 12.86 -34.12 55.13
N THR A 553 13.72 -33.51 55.93
CA THR A 553 15.04 -33.05 55.51
C THR A 553 16.12 -33.91 56.15
N GLN A 554 17.19 -34.17 55.40
CA GLN A 554 18.37 -34.88 55.88
C GLN A 554 19.62 -34.25 55.27
N THR A 555 20.60 -33.99 56.12
CA THR A 555 21.96 -33.64 55.67
C THR A 555 22.82 -34.88 55.74
N VAL A 556 23.57 -35.15 54.67
CA VAL A 556 24.57 -36.21 54.63
C VAL A 556 25.94 -35.54 54.52
N ASP A 557 26.72 -35.65 55.60
CA ASP A 557 28.05 -35.08 55.70
C ASP A 557 29.14 -36.08 55.24
N ASP A 558 30.37 -35.58 55.08
CA ASP A 558 31.59 -36.37 54.83
C ASP A 558 31.56 -37.29 53.59
N VAL A 559 30.81 -36.92 52.55
CA VAL A 559 30.82 -37.63 51.26
C VAL A 559 31.95 -37.08 50.37
N ALA A 560 33.03 -37.85 50.23
CA ALA A 560 34.13 -37.51 49.32
C ALA A 560 33.85 -38.03 47.89
N PRO A 561 34.08 -37.21 46.84
CA PRO A 561 33.98 -37.68 45.46
C PRO A 561 35.10 -38.67 45.12
N ASP A 562 34.80 -39.62 44.24
CA ASP A 562 35.81 -40.54 43.69
C ASP A 562 36.70 -39.86 42.60
N LEU A 563 37.62 -40.63 42.01
CA LEU A 563 38.52 -40.14 40.95
C LEU A 563 37.78 -39.67 39.69
N SER A 564 36.51 -40.03 39.53
CA SER A 564 35.62 -39.62 38.44
C SER A 564 34.60 -38.55 38.87
N GLN A 565 34.81 -37.90 40.03
CA GLN A 565 33.92 -36.89 40.62
C GLN A 565 32.52 -37.41 40.97
N LYS A 566 32.36 -38.73 41.16
CA LYS A 566 31.10 -39.35 41.55
C LYS A 566 30.97 -39.38 43.07
N LEU A 567 29.78 -39.03 43.56
CA LEU A 567 29.36 -39.12 44.94
C LEU A 567 28.43 -40.33 45.11
N THR A 568 28.63 -41.08 46.18
CA THR A 568 27.77 -42.21 46.55
C THR A 568 27.41 -42.10 48.02
N PHE A 569 26.11 -42.04 48.31
CA PHE A 569 25.58 -41.93 49.66
C PHE A 569 24.16 -42.50 49.74
N ASN A 570 23.66 -42.68 50.96
CA ASN A 570 22.29 -43.13 51.19
C ASN A 570 21.48 -42.02 51.86
N ILE A 571 20.23 -41.88 51.44
CA ILE A 571 19.24 -40.99 52.04
C ILE A 571 18.08 -41.80 52.64
N GLY A 572 17.40 -41.22 53.62
CA GLY A 572 16.37 -41.87 54.42
C GLY A 572 16.94 -42.85 55.45
N THR A 573 16.04 -43.49 56.19
CA THR A 573 16.36 -44.51 57.21
C THR A 573 16.42 -45.93 56.63
N GLY A 574 16.66 -46.08 55.33
CA GLY A 574 16.61 -47.38 54.63
C GLY A 574 15.21 -47.92 54.35
N SER A 575 14.17 -47.09 54.46
CA SER A 575 12.80 -47.42 54.03
C SER A 575 12.60 -47.11 52.53
N ALA A 576 11.61 -47.72 51.90
CA ALA A 576 11.25 -47.42 50.51
C ALA A 576 10.91 -45.93 50.37
N ILE A 577 11.74 -45.20 49.61
CA ILE A 577 11.50 -43.82 49.22
C ILE A 577 10.43 -43.83 48.13
N GLU A 578 9.41 -42.99 48.26
CA GLU A 578 8.39 -42.90 47.22
C GLU A 578 8.99 -42.29 45.94
N PRO A 579 8.72 -42.83 44.75
CA PRO A 579 9.20 -42.24 43.51
C PRO A 579 8.74 -40.78 43.33
N ASN A 580 9.59 -39.93 42.74
CA ASN A 580 9.35 -38.50 42.47
C ASN A 580 9.12 -37.66 43.74
N SER A 581 9.76 -38.03 44.85
CA SER A 581 9.62 -37.34 46.15
C SER A 581 10.92 -36.72 46.68
N VAL A 582 12.02 -36.84 45.94
CA VAL A 582 13.36 -36.42 46.39
C VAL A 582 13.84 -35.17 45.65
N GLU A 583 14.30 -34.19 46.43
CA GLU A 583 15.14 -33.08 45.98
C GLU A 583 16.49 -33.17 46.69
N LEU A 584 17.59 -33.01 45.94
CA LEU A 584 18.94 -32.97 46.47
C LEU A 584 19.58 -31.62 46.20
N GLN A 585 20.19 -31.05 47.22
CA GLN A 585 20.99 -29.83 47.13
C GLN A 585 22.44 -30.18 47.40
N ILE A 586 23.27 -30.15 46.36
CA ILE A 586 24.66 -30.59 46.42
C ILE A 586 25.60 -29.40 46.17
N PRO A 587 26.48 -29.05 47.13
CA PRO A 587 27.47 -28.01 46.92
C PRO A 587 28.56 -28.48 45.95
N VAL A 588 28.84 -27.68 44.93
CA VAL A 588 29.92 -27.88 43.95
C VAL A 588 30.87 -26.69 43.96
N SER A 589 32.13 -26.94 43.58
CA SER A 589 33.17 -25.91 43.50
C SER A 589 33.88 -25.97 42.15
N SER A 590 34.48 -24.85 41.73
CA SER A 590 35.15 -24.73 40.42
C SER A 590 36.55 -25.37 40.37
N GLY A 591 37.05 -25.93 41.48
CA GLY A 591 38.36 -26.57 41.57
C GLY A 591 38.77 -26.96 42.99
N VAL A 592 39.79 -27.81 43.10
CA VAL A 592 40.32 -28.29 44.40
C VAL A 592 40.89 -27.09 45.19
N GLY A 593 40.33 -26.80 46.35
CA GLY A 593 40.74 -25.68 47.22
C GLY A 593 39.98 -24.37 47.02
N ALA A 594 38.93 -24.35 46.19
CA ALA A 594 38.07 -23.17 46.02
C ALA A 594 37.24 -22.89 47.29
N THR A 595 37.14 -21.63 47.70
CA THR A 595 36.33 -21.16 48.84
C THR A 595 34.90 -20.78 48.46
N THR A 596 34.61 -20.74 47.15
CA THR A 596 33.29 -20.38 46.62
C THR A 596 32.57 -21.64 46.19
N PHE A 597 31.48 -21.96 46.89
CA PHE A 597 30.60 -23.08 46.57
C PHE A 597 29.32 -22.54 45.93
N GLN A 598 28.83 -23.25 44.92
CA GLN A 598 27.49 -23.06 44.39
C GLN A 598 26.70 -24.36 44.58
N THR A 599 25.37 -24.26 44.68
CA THR A 599 24.53 -25.43 44.94
C THR A 599 23.88 -25.90 43.64
N VAL A 600 24.11 -27.17 43.27
CA VAL A 600 23.32 -27.86 42.26
C VAL A 600 22.09 -28.42 42.95
N THR A 601 20.91 -28.06 42.45
CA THR A 601 19.65 -28.71 42.84
C THR A 601 19.29 -29.77 41.81
N LEU A 602 19.13 -31.01 42.27
CA LEU A 602 18.69 -32.13 41.46
C LEU A 602 17.32 -32.62 41.93
N PHE A 603 16.47 -32.97 40.96
CA PHE A 603 15.14 -33.49 41.19
C PHE A 603 15.05 -34.94 40.76
N ASP A 604 14.31 -35.73 41.50
CA ASP A 604 14.02 -37.11 41.15
C ASP A 604 12.97 -37.21 40.03
N VAL A 605 13.35 -37.87 38.94
CA VAL A 605 12.48 -38.24 37.82
C VAL A 605 12.49 -39.77 37.68
N PRO A 606 11.40 -40.46 38.07
CA PRO A 606 11.34 -41.92 38.03
C PRO A 606 11.49 -42.50 36.63
N LEU A 607 12.37 -43.50 36.48
CA LEU A 607 12.40 -44.37 35.30
C LEU A 607 11.38 -45.51 35.42
N ASN A 608 11.24 -46.04 36.63
CA ASN A 608 10.31 -47.11 36.98
C ASN A 608 10.02 -47.06 38.50
N SER A 609 9.34 -48.08 39.03
CA SER A 609 9.01 -48.15 40.47
C SER A 609 10.18 -48.47 41.40
N THR A 610 11.38 -48.77 40.87
CA THR A 610 12.55 -49.15 41.69
C THR A 610 13.73 -48.17 41.57
N THR A 611 13.81 -47.42 40.48
CA THR A 611 14.93 -46.51 40.17
C THR A 611 14.44 -45.19 39.56
N GLY A 612 15.07 -44.08 39.97
CA GLY A 612 14.90 -42.74 39.42
C GLY A 612 16.19 -42.14 38.88
N ASN A 613 16.04 -41.19 37.96
CA ASN A 613 17.12 -40.32 37.50
C ASN A 613 17.10 -39.04 38.31
N LEU A 614 18.29 -38.54 38.68
CA LEU A 614 18.45 -37.23 39.29
C LEU A 614 18.78 -36.23 38.18
N VAL A 615 17.85 -35.31 37.91
CA VAL A 615 17.96 -34.34 36.83
C VAL A 615 18.11 -32.92 37.36
N ASP A 616 18.88 -32.09 36.64
CA ASP A 616 18.96 -30.67 36.94
C ASP A 616 17.74 -29.89 36.40
N ARG A 617 17.69 -28.57 36.69
CA ARG A 617 16.63 -27.66 36.20
C ARG A 617 16.55 -27.55 34.68
N LEU A 618 17.61 -27.93 33.96
CA LEU A 618 17.68 -27.90 32.50
C LEU A 618 17.31 -29.26 31.89
N GLY A 619 17.02 -30.27 32.71
CA GLY A 619 16.66 -31.62 32.29
C GLY A 619 17.84 -32.55 32.01
N ASN A 620 19.08 -32.16 32.36
CA ASN A 620 20.23 -33.05 32.22
C ASN A 620 20.26 -34.07 33.36
N VAL A 621 20.43 -35.34 33.03
CA VAL A 621 20.59 -36.42 34.01
C VAL A 621 22.01 -36.37 34.58
N GLN A 622 22.13 -36.19 35.90
CA GLN A 622 23.42 -36.10 36.61
C GLN A 622 23.61 -37.23 37.64
N GLY A 623 22.61 -38.09 37.84
CA GLY A 623 22.71 -39.22 38.77
C GLY A 623 21.51 -40.15 38.73
N THR A 624 21.51 -41.11 39.65
CA THR A 624 20.42 -42.08 39.84
C THR A 624 20.15 -42.32 41.33
N ILE A 625 18.92 -42.71 41.65
CA ILE A 625 18.49 -43.09 42.99
C ILE A 625 17.77 -44.45 42.95
N LYS A 626 18.06 -45.32 43.91
CA LYS A 626 17.33 -46.58 44.15
C LYS A 626 16.36 -46.42 45.31
N TYR A 627 15.06 -46.53 45.04
CA TYR A 627 14.00 -46.26 46.02
C TYR A 627 13.98 -47.23 47.19
N ALA A 628 14.27 -48.52 46.94
CA ALA A 628 14.19 -49.55 47.98
C ALA A 628 15.26 -49.40 49.08
N THR A 629 16.42 -48.83 48.74
CA THR A 629 17.57 -48.70 49.66
C THR A 629 17.95 -47.26 49.96
N GLY A 630 17.35 -46.29 49.26
CA GLY A 630 17.73 -44.88 49.30
C GLY A 630 19.15 -44.61 48.79
N ALA A 631 19.74 -45.53 48.03
CA ALA A 631 21.11 -45.38 47.53
C ALA A 631 21.13 -44.39 46.36
N VAL A 632 21.96 -43.37 46.47
CA VAL A 632 22.14 -42.30 45.48
C VAL A 632 23.54 -42.37 44.89
N GLU A 633 23.62 -42.28 43.58
CA GLU A 633 24.87 -42.19 42.82
C GLU A 633 24.79 -41.00 41.87
N VAL A 634 25.66 -40.00 42.04
CA VAL A 634 25.53 -38.71 41.34
C VAL A 634 26.89 -38.11 40.99
N THR A 635 27.00 -37.49 39.82
CA THR A 635 28.16 -36.69 39.38
C THR A 635 27.66 -35.27 39.10
N PRO A 636 27.56 -34.41 40.13
CA PRO A 636 26.92 -33.10 40.01
C PRO A 636 27.80 -32.14 39.21
N ILE A 637 27.22 -31.49 38.20
CA ILE A 637 27.88 -30.52 37.34
C ILE A 637 27.03 -29.25 37.27
N LEU A 638 27.65 -28.09 37.47
CA LEU A 638 27.04 -26.79 37.28
C LEU A 638 27.83 -25.99 36.24
N ASN A 639 27.20 -25.70 35.11
CA ASN A 639 27.77 -24.80 34.11
C ASN A 639 27.32 -23.37 34.41
N VAL A 640 28.27 -22.47 34.69
CA VAL A 640 27.99 -21.05 34.95
C VAL A 640 28.72 -20.20 33.94
N THR A 641 27.98 -19.39 33.18
CA THR A 641 28.54 -18.40 32.26
C THR A 641 28.73 -17.07 32.98
N SER A 642 29.99 -16.64 33.15
CA SER A 642 30.33 -15.31 33.66
C SER A 642 30.80 -14.41 32.52
N TRP A 643 30.19 -13.24 32.38
CA TRP A 643 30.62 -12.24 31.40
C TRP A 643 31.71 -11.35 31.99
N GLN A 644 32.86 -11.28 31.33
CA GLN A 644 33.93 -10.33 31.68
C GLN A 644 34.03 -9.27 30.57
N THR A 645 33.88 -8.00 30.93
CA THR A 645 34.02 -6.90 29.97
C THR A 645 35.49 -6.67 29.65
N ILE A 646 35.85 -6.80 28.37
CA ILE A 646 37.19 -6.50 27.86
C ILE A 646 37.05 -5.29 26.92
N TYR A 647 37.73 -4.18 27.23
CA TYR A 647 37.73 -2.99 26.39
C TYR A 647 38.87 -3.06 25.37
N SER A 648 38.56 -2.83 24.10
CA SER A 648 39.55 -2.71 23.02
C SER A 648 39.40 -1.35 22.33
N PRO A 649 40.41 -0.46 22.37
CA PRO A 649 40.36 0.84 21.72
C PRO A 649 40.48 0.71 20.19
N GLN A 650 39.65 1.43 19.45
CA GLN A 650 39.71 1.56 17.98
C GLN A 650 39.88 3.05 17.63
N THR A 651 40.84 3.36 16.76
CA THR A 651 41.12 4.73 16.30
C THR A 651 40.74 4.85 14.83
N TYR A 652 39.90 5.83 14.48
CA TYR A 652 39.50 6.10 13.10
C TYR A 652 40.07 7.44 12.64
N TYR A 653 40.68 7.46 11.46
CA TYR A 653 41.14 8.68 10.80
C TYR A 653 40.11 9.10 9.75
N VAL A 654 39.71 10.37 9.78
CA VAL A 654 38.83 10.98 8.78
C VAL A 654 39.71 11.85 7.89
N SER A 655 39.70 11.65 6.57
CA SER A 655 40.38 12.56 5.64
C SER A 655 39.55 13.83 5.49
N ALA A 656 40.19 14.98 5.70
CA ALA A 656 39.60 16.31 5.57
C ALA A 656 39.20 16.65 4.13
#